data_AF-A0A5N6KY20-F1
#
_entry.id   AF-A0A5N6KY20-F1
#
_cell.length_a   1.000
_cell.length_b   1.000
_cell.length_c   1.000
_cell.angle_alpha   90.00
_cell.angle_beta   90.00
_cell.angle_gamma   90.00
#
_symmetry.space_group_name_H-M   'P 1'
#
loop_
_entity.id
_entity.type
_entity.pdbx_description
1 polymer ?
#
loop_
_entity_poly.entity_id
_entity_poly.type
_entity_poly.pdbx_seq_one_letter_code
_entity_poly.pdbx_strand_id
1 'polypeptide(L)'
;MPGLVVTDGGAKKRKRASATQDKGKPAAPRKRSKASPDADGESVADLEAAIRESQKHYNNIAKLVAIAREEQNAAASIALCRVFSRLQADGRLAKARNATSEKEEVITNWLRARAKEYREILLANIQSGDGSRAEMALTLGMQLVKQEIAASRTTAESIWKSGSFAEYCDAVLQSEQSSAVLLVFIEKYVQPYDDVRQHTFIRIADLASKAPSESKKANCVQLLSSLDLPDQKKPTLKGLFSKPAEAGKESNIKLNAQKKVAQQAWLSFMRCGLDKAQTKTVLATMTRNVVPWFVSPELLMDFLTDAFDVGGGTSLLALSGLFYLMQEKNLDYPAFYTKLYSLLDDNLLHSKHRSRFFRLMNTFLSSTHLPANLVASFIKRLSRLALYAPPAGIVAIIPWIYNMFKSHPACTFMMHRVPRSPEVRAELEQSGAMETYDPSEQDPNQTGAIDSCVWELVALQSHYHPNVASLAKIISEQFTKASYNLEDFLDHSYNTLIEAELGSGGEVREVKKTPVVEYDIPKKSSADDPNPPVSAAELVAQLDQHNENVQRLAAFKLQDQMGDPSFADQFAADGGMPKLQALMLKGKGNTLAYILASFSNLLALDQGWDWVSPDLTDRLVELVLSPSVNVQRASMRVLVHIVNRPRDSPQSTNNYSILQAAIQQRPAFYDTLVNTLSSSDHGVCAITISLINALTRDALASPQEDHWAKFAERLQGLGLLKSVYTLMQSATLIDLNGPLLEYQYLHKILLRKWRDVPFDLSRQDHRRALKTINAASKARDELSADESTRVEPSRWKRLGFSAETPEAAFAETGYLGMSDLLDYVRSDEDAFQRLMLEQSKKPEQKRCPIAEASLAITSILYAHFEANEANEYEQTVRPHLLQWPRLHAAGIQAFFRLWASTGAEADDFVKIQELVRVLVEQVVSLAPRTSPIEKLEERMATYSVQQLRELQMGLLEMTHDEALGHHIREIREDLRQEATQFMREQRTRCLLRGAWFPNTHHAATAAGAVSSWRFARLSHNRRHLHYDDFPTRASDRAPALDELDLRLDLSLVSQVVSNIPRRPASATSTTTHTPDAPPPLHEIVIHGYLPPSTTTSPIIPQKATFPPPAPAPTGKLPALPAPGHARTLSARSGLRAAQQQSALATARAAGGKEVPLLTLHATSDAQSSEWFDGLLLLLNQTPVTQGTDKMVQFIADYGLKMRLLNVRFEEALGLIGGGGGGGGADRSGRYGRKVDMPDREGVDDEFYYDVGVV
;
A
#
# COMPACT_ATOMS: atom_id res chain seq x y z
N MET A 1 -31.37 6.61 -10.42
CA MET A 1 -30.20 6.92 -11.25
C MET A 1 -30.65 7.03 -12.71
N PRO A 2 -30.70 8.22 -13.32
CA PRO A 2 -30.46 8.39 -14.76
C PRO A 2 -28.95 8.68 -14.94
N GLY A 3 -28.17 8.03 -15.80
CA GLY A 3 -28.39 7.74 -17.21
C GLY A 3 -27.32 8.52 -17.98
N LEU A 4 -26.07 8.01 -18.00
CA LEU A 4 -24.93 8.64 -18.68
C LEU A 4 -24.75 7.99 -20.06
N VAL A 5 -25.10 8.77 -21.08
CA VAL A 5 -24.88 8.47 -22.49
C VAL A 5 -23.40 8.67 -22.79
N VAL A 6 -22.73 7.59 -23.22
CA VAL A 6 -21.38 7.60 -23.77
C VAL A 6 -21.51 7.76 -25.29
N THR A 7 -21.02 8.88 -25.83
CA THR A 7 -20.81 9.02 -27.28
C THR A 7 -19.36 8.73 -27.64
N ASP A 8 -19.25 7.78 -28.56
CA ASP A 8 -18.11 7.19 -29.21
C ASP A 8 -17.21 8.19 -29.96
N GLY A 9 -15.94 7.82 -30.16
CA GLY A 9 -14.94 8.66 -30.82
C GLY A 9 -13.56 8.03 -30.87
N GLY A 10 -13.47 6.82 -31.42
CA GLY A 10 -12.21 6.09 -31.61
C GLY A 10 -11.16 6.86 -32.43
N ALA A 11 -10.03 7.17 -31.80
CA ALA A 11 -8.80 7.55 -32.47
C ALA A 11 -7.93 6.30 -32.69
N LYS A 12 -7.69 5.92 -33.94
CA LYS A 12 -6.59 5.00 -34.30
C LYS A 12 -5.84 5.47 -35.54
N LYS A 13 -4.53 5.63 -35.30
CA LYS A 13 -3.39 5.20 -36.13
C LYS A 13 -3.27 5.90 -37.49
N ARG A 14 -2.18 6.58 -37.82
CA ARG A 14 -0.77 6.15 -38.00
C ARG A 14 -0.17 7.26 -38.92
N LYS A 15 1.12 7.50 -39.17
CA LYS A 15 2.44 7.09 -38.68
C LYS A 15 3.42 8.00 -39.45
N ARG A 16 4.45 8.48 -38.76
CA ARG A 16 5.79 8.91 -39.22
C ARG A 16 6.12 8.80 -40.73
N ALA A 17 6.64 9.90 -41.27
CA ALA A 17 7.83 9.91 -42.14
C ALA A 17 8.72 11.10 -41.75
N SER A 18 10.03 10.88 -41.76
CA SER A 18 11.10 11.74 -41.24
C SER A 18 11.62 12.76 -42.26
N ALA A 19 11.85 13.98 -41.76
CA ALA A 19 12.91 14.95 -42.09
C ALA A 19 13.35 15.17 -43.55
N THR A 20 13.05 16.37 -44.07
CA THR A 20 13.98 17.21 -44.83
C THR A 20 13.69 18.69 -44.59
N GLN A 21 14.75 19.49 -44.62
CA GLN A 21 14.86 20.87 -44.16
C GLN A 21 14.15 21.92 -45.05
N ASP A 22 13.90 23.05 -44.39
CA ASP A 22 14.07 24.42 -44.88
C ASP A 22 12.84 25.24 -45.35
N LYS A 23 13.00 26.54 -45.08
CA LYS A 23 12.07 27.65 -44.94
C LYS A 23 11.23 27.98 -46.18
N GLY A 24 10.02 28.50 -45.94
CA GLY A 24 9.29 29.28 -46.95
C GLY A 24 7.84 29.62 -46.59
N LYS A 25 7.62 30.85 -46.10
CA LYS A 25 6.37 31.63 -46.31
C LYS A 25 6.07 31.74 -47.83
N PRO A 26 4.95 32.35 -48.31
CA PRO A 26 3.74 32.88 -47.64
C PRO A 26 2.42 32.48 -48.36
N ALA A 27 1.25 32.73 -47.77
CA ALA A 27 0.06 33.09 -48.56
C ALA A 27 -1.01 33.81 -47.73
N ALA A 28 -1.44 34.95 -48.25
CA ALA A 28 -2.52 35.82 -47.82
C ALA A 28 -3.81 35.49 -48.63
N PRO A 29 -4.77 36.40 -48.86
CA PRO A 29 -5.73 37.07 -47.96
C PRO A 29 -7.18 37.01 -48.48
N ARG A 30 -8.17 37.51 -47.71
CA ARG A 30 -9.38 38.31 -48.10
C ARG A 30 -10.49 38.13 -47.04
N LYS A 31 -11.34 39.08 -46.64
CA LYS A 31 -11.55 40.56 -46.74
C LYS A 31 -12.81 40.77 -45.85
N ARG A 32 -12.85 41.63 -44.81
CA ARG A 32 -12.90 43.12 -44.74
C ARG A 32 -14.33 43.69 -44.68
N SER A 33 -14.66 44.40 -43.59
CA SER A 33 -15.44 45.66 -43.58
C SER A 33 -15.22 46.40 -42.24
N LYS A 34 -14.38 47.44 -42.11
CA LYS A 34 -14.46 48.89 -42.49
C LYS A 34 -15.13 49.80 -41.42
N ALA A 35 -14.33 50.47 -40.58
CA ALA A 35 -14.39 51.91 -40.23
C ALA A 35 -13.22 52.29 -39.27
N SER A 36 -12.65 53.48 -39.48
CA SER A 36 -11.38 54.09 -38.99
C SER A 36 -11.64 55.26 -37.99
N PRO A 37 -10.66 56.07 -37.48
CA PRO A 37 -9.19 56.09 -37.67
C PRO A 37 -8.31 56.28 -36.38
N ASP A 38 -7.00 56.01 -36.54
CA ASP A 38 -5.81 56.52 -35.81
C ASP A 38 -5.63 56.32 -34.28
N ALA A 39 -4.67 55.47 -33.90
CA ALA A 39 -3.59 55.78 -32.95
C ALA A 39 -2.61 54.60 -32.83
N ASP A 40 -1.31 54.91 -32.87
CA ASP A 40 -0.20 53.98 -32.67
C ASP A 40 -0.33 53.21 -31.35
N GLY A 41 -0.66 51.92 -31.41
CA GLY A 41 -0.69 51.04 -30.25
C GLY A 41 0.71 50.54 -29.90
N GLU A 42 1.47 51.31 -29.12
CA GLU A 42 2.70 50.82 -28.46
C GLU A 42 2.38 49.52 -27.71
N SER A 43 3.15 48.44 -27.93
CA SER A 43 2.86 47.16 -27.27
C SER A 43 3.16 47.26 -25.77
N VAL A 44 2.48 46.46 -24.94
CA VAL A 44 2.69 46.43 -23.47
C VAL A 44 4.17 46.24 -23.10
N ALA A 45 4.92 45.50 -23.93
CA ALA A 45 6.37 45.29 -23.75
C ALA A 45 7.19 46.55 -24.04
N ASP A 46 6.81 47.33 -25.07
CA ASP A 46 7.48 48.58 -25.44
C ASP A 46 7.25 49.66 -24.36
N LEU A 47 6.03 49.72 -23.83
CA LEU A 47 5.68 50.58 -22.70
C LEU A 47 6.49 50.24 -21.44
N GLU A 48 6.67 48.95 -21.13
CA GLU A 48 7.52 48.48 -20.03
C GLU A 48 8.99 48.86 -20.24
N ALA A 49 9.53 48.65 -21.46
CA ALA A 49 10.91 48.97 -21.80
C ALA A 49 11.20 50.48 -21.69
N ALA A 50 10.31 51.33 -22.20
CA ALA A 50 10.45 52.79 -22.13
C ALA A 50 10.47 53.31 -20.67
N ILE A 51 9.65 52.73 -19.78
CA ILE A 51 9.64 53.08 -18.33
C ILE A 51 10.96 52.68 -17.66
N ARG A 52 11.59 51.59 -18.12
CA ARG A 52 12.88 51.10 -17.58
C ARG A 52 14.06 51.98 -17.98
N GLU A 53 13.99 52.65 -19.13
CA GLU A 53 15.08 53.46 -19.68
C GLU A 53 15.17 54.85 -19.06
N SER A 54 14.05 55.53 -18.78
CA SER A 54 14.08 56.91 -18.27
C SER A 54 12.87 57.30 -17.42
N GLN A 55 13.12 58.16 -16.42
CA GLN A 55 12.08 58.82 -15.60
C GLN A 55 11.10 59.65 -16.45
N LYS A 56 11.52 60.09 -17.64
CA LYS A 56 10.69 60.88 -18.56
C LYS A 56 9.47 60.11 -19.08
N HIS A 57 9.49 58.78 -19.02
CA HIS A 57 8.41 57.91 -19.50
C HIS A 57 7.46 57.42 -18.39
N TYR A 58 7.51 57.98 -17.17
CA TYR A 58 6.60 57.57 -16.09
C TYR A 58 5.11 57.74 -16.40
N ASN A 59 4.75 58.63 -17.33
CA ASN A 59 3.37 58.75 -17.81
C ASN A 59 2.84 57.46 -18.46
N ASN A 60 3.71 56.60 -18.98
CA ASN A 60 3.32 55.29 -19.52
C ASN A 60 2.81 54.32 -18.43
N ILE A 61 3.11 54.56 -17.15
CA ILE A 61 2.51 53.81 -16.03
C ILE A 61 1.00 54.02 -15.99
N ALA A 62 0.52 55.24 -16.25
CA ALA A 62 -0.92 55.52 -16.28
C ALA A 62 -1.61 54.80 -17.44
N LYS A 63 -0.96 54.72 -18.62
CA LYS A 63 -1.44 53.93 -19.76
C LYS A 63 -1.52 52.44 -19.42
N LEU A 64 -0.48 51.88 -18.78
CA LEU A 64 -0.47 50.48 -18.36
C LEU A 64 -1.54 50.17 -17.30
N VAL A 65 -1.80 51.08 -16.35
CA VAL A 65 -2.89 50.95 -15.37
C VAL A 65 -4.26 50.97 -16.05
N ALA A 66 -4.46 51.82 -17.06
CA ALA A 66 -5.69 51.84 -17.86
C ALA A 66 -5.89 50.52 -18.62
N ILE A 67 -4.85 50.02 -19.31
CA ILE A 67 -4.90 48.73 -20.03
C ILE A 67 -5.19 47.57 -19.06
N ALA A 68 -4.57 47.55 -17.88
CA ALA A 68 -4.82 46.52 -16.87
C ALA A 68 -6.25 46.56 -16.31
N ARG A 69 -6.87 47.74 -16.25
CA ARG A 69 -8.23 47.94 -15.71
C ARG A 69 -9.34 47.73 -16.76
N GLU A 70 -9.18 48.28 -17.95
CA GLU A 70 -10.21 48.35 -18.99
C GLU A 70 -10.17 47.11 -19.90
N GLU A 71 -8.99 46.66 -20.33
CA GLU A 71 -8.83 45.48 -21.19
C GLU A 71 -8.65 44.18 -20.40
N GLN A 72 -8.57 44.25 -19.07
CA GLN A 72 -8.33 43.11 -18.17
C GLN A 72 -7.12 42.25 -18.59
N ASN A 73 -6.09 42.91 -19.13
CA ASN A 73 -4.97 42.24 -19.75
C ASN A 73 -3.96 41.74 -18.68
N ALA A 74 -3.75 40.42 -18.63
CA ALA A 74 -2.81 39.77 -17.73
C ALA A 74 -1.35 40.24 -17.94
N ALA A 75 -0.95 40.50 -19.19
CA ALA A 75 0.40 40.96 -19.51
C ALA A 75 0.69 42.35 -18.94
N ALA A 76 -0.30 43.26 -18.98
CA ALA A 76 -0.18 44.59 -18.39
C ALA A 76 -0.08 44.53 -16.87
N SER A 77 -0.86 43.65 -16.23
CA SER A 77 -0.77 43.41 -14.79
C SER A 77 0.60 42.87 -14.37
N ILE A 78 1.19 41.94 -15.12
CA ILE A 78 2.54 41.40 -14.84
C ILE A 78 3.61 42.48 -15.05
N ALA A 79 3.52 43.26 -16.13
CA ALA A 79 4.45 44.34 -16.43
C ALA A 79 4.43 45.42 -15.33
N LEU A 80 3.24 45.83 -14.86
CA LEU A 80 3.08 46.76 -13.74
C LEU A 80 3.71 46.24 -12.45
N CYS A 81 3.54 44.96 -12.13
CA CYS A 81 4.18 44.35 -10.95
C CYS A 81 5.71 44.44 -11.02
N ARG A 82 6.32 44.17 -12.18
CA ARG A 82 7.76 44.29 -12.39
C ARG A 82 8.25 45.74 -12.24
N VAL A 83 7.51 46.68 -12.83
CA VAL A 83 7.82 48.12 -12.73
C VAL A 83 7.76 48.59 -11.28
N PHE A 84 6.68 48.30 -10.55
CA PHE A 84 6.54 48.73 -9.16
C PHE A 84 7.52 48.01 -8.22
N SER A 85 7.79 46.72 -8.43
CA SER A 85 8.82 46.00 -7.67
C SER A 85 10.19 46.65 -7.81
N ARG A 86 10.55 47.08 -9.02
CA ARG A 86 11.82 47.80 -9.28
C ARG A 86 11.82 49.18 -8.64
N LEU A 87 10.75 49.97 -8.80
CA LEU A 87 10.64 51.30 -8.20
C LEU A 87 10.72 51.26 -6.66
N GLN A 88 10.22 50.19 -6.04
CA GLN A 88 10.35 49.94 -4.61
C GLN A 88 11.78 49.56 -4.22
N ALA A 89 12.42 48.66 -4.97
CA ALA A 89 13.83 48.29 -4.75
C ALA A 89 14.79 49.47 -4.90
N ASP A 90 14.53 50.36 -5.86
CA ASP A 90 15.30 51.59 -6.10
C ASP A 90 15.02 52.69 -5.05
N GLY A 91 14.13 52.45 -4.07
CA GLY A 91 13.80 53.37 -2.99
C GLY A 91 13.00 54.61 -3.40
N ARG A 92 12.53 54.69 -4.66
CA ARG A 92 11.84 55.86 -5.23
C ARG A 92 10.41 56.06 -4.74
N LEU A 93 9.88 55.07 -4.03
CA LEU A 93 8.57 55.12 -3.35
C LEU A 93 8.68 55.45 -1.85
N ALA A 94 9.89 55.46 -1.27
CA ALA A 94 10.13 55.80 0.13
C ALA A 94 10.12 57.33 0.35
N LYS A 95 9.70 57.81 1.53
CA LYS A 95 9.82 59.23 1.87
C LYS A 95 11.30 59.54 2.11
N ALA A 96 11.91 60.41 1.30
CA ALA A 96 13.26 60.89 1.55
C ALA A 96 13.25 61.67 2.88
N ARG A 97 14.03 61.23 3.86
CA ARG A 97 14.06 61.84 5.21
C ARG A 97 14.68 63.25 5.19
N ASN A 98 15.36 63.63 4.10
CA ASN A 98 15.88 64.96 3.79
C ASN A 98 15.56 65.27 2.32
N ALA A 99 14.36 65.77 2.00
CA ALA A 99 14.03 66.19 0.64
C ALA A 99 14.62 67.59 0.37
N THR A 100 15.58 67.69 -0.54
CA THR A 100 16.18 68.97 -0.98
C THR A 100 15.46 69.58 -2.19
N SER A 101 14.34 69.01 -2.67
CA SER A 101 13.60 69.51 -3.84
C SER A 101 12.10 69.16 -3.82
N GLU A 102 11.22 70.18 -3.84
CA GLU A 102 9.75 70.03 -3.90
C GLU A 102 9.26 69.20 -5.11
N LYS A 103 10.00 69.22 -6.22
CA LYS A 103 9.64 68.50 -7.46
C LYS A 103 9.72 66.98 -7.30
N GLU A 104 10.66 66.48 -6.50
CA GLU A 104 10.79 65.05 -6.25
C GLU A 104 9.66 64.53 -5.36
N GLU A 105 9.22 65.34 -4.40
CA GLU A 105 8.10 64.98 -3.52
C GLU A 105 6.79 64.80 -4.30
N VAL A 106 6.50 65.70 -5.26
CA VAL A 106 5.34 65.58 -6.15
C VAL A 106 5.37 64.29 -6.96
N ILE A 107 6.54 63.92 -7.52
CA ILE A 107 6.71 62.68 -8.29
C ILE A 107 6.51 61.44 -7.40
N THR A 108 7.07 61.44 -6.19
CA THR A 108 6.90 60.30 -5.26
C THR A 108 5.45 60.11 -4.82
N ASN A 109 4.72 61.21 -4.57
CA ASN A 109 3.30 61.16 -4.21
C ASN A 109 2.44 60.68 -5.38
N TRP A 110 2.76 61.10 -6.61
CA TRP A 110 2.10 60.60 -7.81
C TRP A 110 2.33 59.09 -8.03
N LEU A 111 3.58 58.62 -7.88
CA LEU A 111 3.92 57.20 -8.00
C LEU A 111 3.21 56.35 -6.94
N ARG A 112 3.09 56.83 -5.68
CA ARG A 112 2.31 56.14 -4.63
C ARG A 112 0.83 56.06 -4.96
N ALA A 113 0.25 57.12 -5.54
CA ALA A 113 -1.15 57.11 -5.97
C ALA A 113 -1.37 56.04 -7.06
N ARG A 114 -0.48 55.94 -8.05
CA ARG A 114 -0.57 54.90 -9.10
C ARG A 114 -0.35 53.48 -8.56
N ALA A 115 0.55 53.31 -7.59
CA ALA A 115 0.74 52.01 -6.92
C ALA A 115 -0.53 51.60 -6.13
N LYS A 116 -1.20 52.56 -5.49
CA LYS A 116 -2.49 52.32 -4.81
C LYS A 116 -3.58 51.89 -5.78
N GLU A 117 -3.71 52.55 -6.94
CA GLU A 117 -4.66 52.16 -7.98
C GLU A 117 -4.39 50.75 -8.53
N TYR A 118 -3.12 50.40 -8.77
CA TYR A 118 -2.75 49.05 -9.20
C TYR A 118 -3.11 48.00 -8.15
N ARG A 119 -2.91 48.29 -6.86
CA ARG A 119 -3.31 47.42 -5.76
C ARG A 119 -4.83 47.23 -5.69
N GLU A 120 -5.62 48.29 -5.88
CA GLU A 120 -7.08 48.21 -5.95
C GLU A 120 -7.56 47.31 -7.10
N ILE A 121 -6.88 47.35 -8.26
CA ILE A 121 -7.14 46.43 -9.38
C ILE A 121 -6.86 44.97 -8.97
N LEU A 122 -5.73 44.70 -8.31
CA LEU A 122 -5.40 43.35 -7.85
C LEU A 122 -6.40 42.83 -6.82
N LEU A 123 -6.85 43.67 -5.87
CA LEU A 123 -7.86 43.31 -4.88
C LEU A 123 -9.20 42.99 -5.54
N ALA A 124 -9.63 43.81 -6.50
CA ALA A 124 -10.85 43.57 -7.28
C ALA A 124 -10.76 42.25 -8.08
N ASN A 125 -9.59 41.92 -8.63
CA ASN A 125 -9.38 40.67 -9.37
C ASN A 125 -9.39 39.43 -8.45
N ILE A 126 -8.94 39.53 -7.20
CA ILE A 126 -9.04 38.45 -6.20
C ILE A 126 -10.51 38.18 -5.83
N GLN A 127 -11.31 39.24 -5.77
CA GLN A 127 -12.75 39.16 -5.50
C GLN A 127 -13.58 38.82 -6.74
N SER A 128 -12.98 38.82 -7.92
CA SER A 128 -13.65 38.42 -9.17
C SER A 128 -13.83 36.90 -9.22
N GLY A 129 -14.94 36.42 -9.76
CA GLY A 129 -15.29 34.99 -9.80
C GLY A 129 -14.43 34.11 -10.72
N ASP A 130 -13.37 34.63 -11.35
CA ASP A 130 -12.46 33.87 -12.22
C ASP A 130 -11.24 33.37 -11.44
N GLY A 131 -11.20 32.07 -11.15
CA GLY A 131 -10.17 31.44 -10.32
C GLY A 131 -8.73 31.62 -10.84
N SER A 132 -8.52 31.65 -12.15
CA SER A 132 -7.18 31.83 -12.75
C SER A 132 -6.66 33.25 -12.54
N ARG A 133 -7.55 34.24 -12.68
CA ARG A 133 -7.21 35.65 -12.49
C ARG A 133 -6.97 35.97 -11.03
N ALA A 134 -7.78 35.39 -10.14
CA ALA A 134 -7.63 35.57 -8.71
C ALA A 134 -6.32 34.94 -8.18
N GLU A 135 -5.93 33.77 -8.68
CA GLU A 135 -4.61 33.17 -8.39
C GLU A 135 -3.45 34.07 -8.86
N MET A 136 -3.52 34.56 -10.10
CA MET A 136 -2.50 35.46 -10.64
C MET A 136 -2.42 36.75 -9.82
N ALA A 137 -3.56 37.36 -9.50
CA ALA A 137 -3.62 38.60 -8.73
C ALA A 137 -3.07 38.42 -7.30
N LEU A 138 -3.38 37.29 -6.64
CA LEU A 138 -2.80 36.94 -5.35
C LEU A 138 -1.27 36.76 -5.45
N THR A 139 -0.79 36.08 -6.48
CA THR A 139 0.64 35.85 -6.70
C THR A 139 1.40 37.16 -6.89
N LEU A 140 0.86 38.06 -7.72
CA LEU A 140 1.43 39.39 -7.95
C LEU A 140 1.35 40.27 -6.69
N GLY A 141 0.24 40.22 -5.95
CA GLY A 141 0.05 40.95 -4.69
C GLY A 141 1.03 40.52 -3.61
N MET A 142 1.19 39.21 -3.38
CA MET A 142 2.16 38.69 -2.42
C MET A 142 3.60 39.02 -2.81
N GLN A 143 3.93 39.05 -4.11
CA GLN A 143 5.23 39.50 -4.58
C GLN A 143 5.48 40.98 -4.27
N LEU A 144 4.48 41.85 -4.43
CA LEU A 144 4.59 43.26 -4.02
C LEU A 144 4.77 43.39 -2.51
N VAL A 145 3.98 42.66 -1.70
CA VAL A 145 4.13 42.65 -0.23
C VAL A 145 5.56 42.29 0.16
N LYS A 146 6.16 41.29 -0.50
CA LYS A 146 7.55 40.89 -0.27
C LYS A 146 8.55 42.02 -0.53
N GLN A 147 8.35 42.77 -1.61
CA GLN A 147 9.23 43.89 -1.97
C GLN A 147 9.01 45.10 -1.05
N GLU A 148 7.76 45.38 -0.65
CA GLU A 148 7.43 46.44 0.30
C GLU A 148 8.08 46.21 1.67
N ILE A 149 8.07 44.97 2.14
CA ILE A 149 8.73 44.59 3.39
C ILE A 149 10.26 44.72 3.25
N ALA A 150 10.84 44.27 2.12
CA ALA A 150 12.28 44.36 1.89
C ALA A 150 12.78 45.82 1.75
N ALA A 151 11.97 46.71 1.16
CA ALA A 151 12.30 48.12 0.99
C ALA A 151 12.10 48.95 2.28
N SER A 152 11.33 48.46 3.25
CA SER A 152 11.00 49.19 4.48
C SER A 152 11.94 48.85 5.64
N ARG A 153 12.78 49.82 6.05
CA ARG A 153 13.72 49.66 7.18
C ARG A 153 13.09 49.82 8.57
N THR A 154 11.89 50.39 8.69
CA THR A 154 11.26 50.74 9.99
C THR A 154 9.75 50.48 10.07
N THR A 155 9.08 50.17 8.95
CA THR A 155 7.61 50.11 8.86
C THR A 155 7.06 48.71 8.56
N ALA A 156 7.90 47.66 8.58
CA ALA A 156 7.50 46.29 8.25
C ALA A 156 6.30 45.80 9.09
N GLU A 157 6.26 46.12 10.39
CA GLU A 157 5.16 45.74 11.28
C GLU A 157 3.82 46.40 10.91
N SER A 158 3.84 47.63 10.39
CA SER A 158 2.64 48.30 9.89
C SER A 158 2.10 47.67 8.62
N ILE A 159 2.99 47.16 7.74
CA ILE A 159 2.60 46.48 6.51
C ILE A 159 1.83 45.19 6.83
N TRP A 160 2.30 44.44 7.83
CA TRP A 160 1.65 43.22 8.29
C TRP A 160 0.33 43.45 9.03
N LYS A 161 0.24 44.46 9.90
CA LYS A 161 -0.94 44.70 10.74
C LYS A 161 -2.04 45.50 10.05
N SER A 162 -1.68 46.51 9.26
CA SER A 162 -2.63 47.49 8.71
C SER A 162 -2.29 47.95 7.29
N GLY A 163 -1.41 47.22 6.58
CA GLY A 163 -0.95 47.57 5.24
C GLY A 163 -1.46 46.62 4.16
N SER A 164 -0.70 46.52 3.07
CA SER A 164 -1.06 45.76 1.87
C SER A 164 -1.37 44.28 2.15
N PHE A 165 -0.61 43.61 3.02
CA PHE A 165 -0.87 42.21 3.38
C PHE A 165 -2.26 42.01 4.00
N ALA A 166 -2.65 42.89 4.92
CA ALA A 166 -3.95 42.79 5.61
C ALA A 166 -5.12 42.91 4.62
N GLU A 167 -5.01 43.82 3.64
CA GLU A 167 -6.01 43.99 2.58
C GLU A 167 -6.10 42.77 1.66
N TYR A 168 -4.97 42.18 1.26
CA TYR A 168 -4.97 40.95 0.45
C TYR A 168 -5.52 39.75 1.23
N CYS A 169 -5.15 39.60 2.50
CA CYS A 169 -5.68 38.55 3.37
C CYS A 169 -7.20 38.70 3.54
N ASP A 170 -7.70 39.92 3.77
CA ASP A 170 -9.13 40.21 3.82
C ASP A 170 -9.82 39.89 2.49
N ALA A 171 -9.24 40.25 1.36
CA ALA A 171 -9.82 39.99 0.04
C ALA A 171 -9.94 38.48 -0.25
N VAL A 172 -8.94 37.68 0.13
CA VAL A 172 -8.99 36.20 0.02
C VAL A 172 -10.07 35.62 0.94
N LEU A 173 -10.15 36.08 2.19
CA LEU A 173 -11.15 35.60 3.15
C LEU A 173 -12.58 36.03 2.78
N GLN A 174 -12.73 37.11 2.01
CA GLN A 174 -14.02 37.64 1.53
C GLN A 174 -14.51 37.02 0.22
N SER A 175 -13.67 36.28 -0.51
CA SER A 175 -14.05 35.70 -1.78
C SER A 175 -15.19 34.68 -1.62
N GLU A 176 -16.31 34.93 -2.29
CA GLU A 176 -17.54 34.13 -2.14
C GLU A 176 -17.54 32.86 -3.01
N GLN A 177 -16.67 32.75 -4.02
CA GLN A 177 -16.83 31.74 -5.09
C GLN A 177 -15.57 30.95 -5.49
N SER A 178 -14.46 30.97 -4.73
CA SER A 178 -13.33 30.11 -5.09
C SER A 178 -12.56 29.55 -3.90
N SER A 179 -12.89 28.32 -3.51
CA SER A 179 -12.05 27.49 -2.65
C SER A 179 -10.62 27.33 -3.21
N ALA A 180 -10.43 27.45 -4.53
CA ALA A 180 -9.13 27.30 -5.18
C ALA A 180 -8.14 28.41 -4.80
N VAL A 181 -8.56 29.67 -4.75
CA VAL A 181 -7.67 30.80 -4.39
C VAL A 181 -7.24 30.71 -2.93
N LEU A 182 -8.17 30.32 -2.06
CA LEU A 182 -7.90 30.07 -0.65
C LEU A 182 -6.89 28.93 -0.47
N LEU A 183 -7.05 27.82 -1.21
CA LEU A 183 -6.10 26.70 -1.20
C LEU A 183 -4.71 27.12 -1.69
N VAL A 184 -4.64 27.90 -2.78
CA VAL A 184 -3.36 28.45 -3.26
C VAL A 184 -2.71 29.36 -2.20
N PHE A 185 -3.50 30.17 -1.50
CA PHE A 185 -3.01 30.99 -0.40
C PHE A 185 -2.42 30.13 0.73
N ILE A 186 -3.12 29.06 1.11
CA ILE A 186 -2.71 28.12 2.16
C ILE A 186 -1.41 27.41 1.77
N GLU A 187 -1.37 26.75 0.61
CA GLU A 187 -0.28 25.89 0.17
C GLU A 187 0.99 26.68 -0.20
N LYS A 188 0.86 27.81 -0.91
CA LYS A 188 2.02 28.58 -1.38
C LYS A 188 2.55 29.56 -0.34
N TYR A 189 1.72 30.05 0.59
CA TYR A 189 2.10 31.13 1.50
C TYR A 189 1.94 30.82 2.99
N VAL A 190 0.76 30.39 3.45
CA VAL A 190 0.49 30.23 4.89
C VAL A 190 1.21 29.02 5.50
N GLN A 191 1.30 27.91 4.77
CA GLN A 191 1.96 26.69 5.24
C GLN A 191 3.50 26.76 5.17
N PRO A 192 4.13 27.32 4.11
CA PRO A 192 5.59 27.42 4.02
C PRO A 192 6.20 28.54 4.86
N TYR A 193 5.48 29.65 5.08
CA TYR A 193 6.03 30.84 5.73
C TYR A 193 5.40 31.16 7.10
N ASP A 194 6.24 31.27 8.12
CA ASP A 194 5.85 31.35 9.53
C ASP A 194 5.37 32.75 9.97
N ASP A 195 5.95 33.80 9.37
CA ASP A 195 5.53 35.20 9.56
C ASP A 195 4.16 35.47 8.91
N VAL A 196 3.96 34.99 7.68
CA VAL A 196 2.65 35.01 7.01
C VAL A 196 1.61 34.28 7.85
N ARG A 197 1.93 33.08 8.36
CA ARG A 197 1.03 32.30 9.21
C ARG A 197 0.65 33.03 10.49
N GLN A 198 1.63 33.59 11.21
CA GLN A 198 1.38 34.33 12.45
C GLN A 198 0.48 35.55 12.22
N HIS A 199 0.76 36.34 11.19
CA HIS A 199 -0.04 37.52 10.88
C HIS A 199 -1.43 37.17 10.34
N THR A 200 -1.57 36.05 9.63
CA THR A 200 -2.87 35.50 9.23
C THR A 200 -3.72 35.15 10.47
N PHE A 201 -3.14 34.50 11.49
CA PHE A 201 -3.86 34.21 12.74
C PHE A 201 -4.31 35.48 13.47
N ILE A 202 -3.45 36.50 13.56
CA ILE A 202 -3.82 37.81 14.15
C ILE A 202 -5.01 38.39 13.39
N ARG A 203 -4.96 38.36 12.06
CA ARG A 203 -6.02 38.90 11.22
C ARG A 203 -7.34 38.17 11.39
N ILE A 204 -7.32 36.84 11.49
CA ILE A 204 -8.51 36.04 11.76
C ILE A 204 -9.10 36.37 13.15
N ALA A 205 -8.26 36.56 14.16
CA ALA A 205 -8.71 36.98 15.50
C ALA A 205 -9.40 38.36 15.47
N ASP A 206 -8.81 39.32 14.74
CA ASP A 206 -9.38 40.66 14.56
C ASP A 206 -10.71 40.60 13.79
N LEU A 207 -10.80 39.78 12.74
CA LEU A 207 -12.03 39.57 11.98
C LEU A 207 -13.13 38.95 12.83
N ALA A 208 -12.79 37.93 13.64
CA ALA A 208 -13.73 37.29 14.55
C ALA A 208 -14.34 38.28 15.56
N SER A 209 -13.55 39.25 16.04
CA SER A 209 -14.03 40.30 16.95
C SER A 209 -15.08 41.24 16.33
N LYS A 210 -15.12 41.32 14.99
CA LYS A 210 -16.00 42.23 14.22
C LYS A 210 -17.26 41.55 13.67
N ALA A 211 -17.57 40.33 14.12
CA ALA A 211 -18.72 39.54 13.66
C ALA A 211 -18.77 39.37 12.11
N PRO A 212 -17.92 38.51 11.53
CA PRO A 212 -17.84 38.31 10.08
C PRO A 212 -19.10 37.66 9.50
N SER A 213 -19.36 37.88 8.20
CA SER A 213 -20.42 37.21 7.45
C SER A 213 -20.22 35.69 7.40
N GLU A 214 -21.28 34.92 7.17
CA GLU A 214 -21.21 33.44 7.13
C GLU A 214 -20.24 32.91 6.08
N SER A 215 -20.13 33.56 4.91
CA SER A 215 -19.14 33.24 3.88
C SER A 215 -17.70 33.37 4.38
N LYS A 216 -17.41 34.45 5.12
CA LYS A 216 -16.09 34.68 5.72
C LYS A 216 -15.79 33.65 6.82
N LYS A 217 -16.80 33.27 7.61
CA LYS A 217 -16.66 32.21 8.63
C LYS A 217 -16.29 30.88 8.00
N ALA A 218 -16.99 30.47 6.93
CA ALA A 218 -16.68 29.23 6.21
C ALA A 218 -15.24 29.19 5.68
N ASN A 219 -14.78 30.29 5.06
CA ASN A 219 -13.41 30.43 4.58
C ASN A 219 -12.37 30.39 5.72
N CYS A 220 -12.67 31.03 6.86
CA CYS A 220 -11.80 30.96 8.04
C CYS A 220 -11.72 29.54 8.62
N VAL A 221 -12.84 28.81 8.69
CA VAL A 221 -12.85 27.40 9.13
C VAL A 221 -12.01 26.53 8.20
N GLN A 222 -12.17 26.69 6.88
CA GLN A 222 -11.39 25.94 5.90
C GLN A 222 -9.90 26.21 6.07
N LEU A 223 -9.49 27.48 6.18
CA LEU A 223 -8.10 27.87 6.39
C LEU A 223 -7.57 27.32 7.69
N LEU A 224 -8.22 27.57 8.83
CA LEU A 224 -7.74 27.13 10.13
C LEU A 224 -7.65 25.60 10.24
N SER A 225 -8.63 24.88 9.66
CA SER A 225 -8.68 23.42 9.73
C SER A 225 -7.66 22.72 8.82
N SER A 226 -7.18 23.38 7.77
CA SER A 226 -6.16 22.84 6.84
C SER A 226 -4.72 23.06 7.29
N LEU A 227 -4.48 23.81 8.38
CA LEU A 227 -3.13 24.10 8.84
C LEU A 227 -2.52 22.97 9.65
N ASP A 228 -1.51 22.32 9.08
CA ASP A 228 -0.66 21.37 9.80
C ASP A 228 0.28 22.08 10.78
N LEU A 229 0.55 21.40 11.90
CA LEU A 229 1.50 21.88 12.90
C LEU A 229 2.94 21.81 12.35
N PRO A 230 3.76 22.88 12.49
CA PRO A 230 5.19 22.83 12.22
C PRO A 230 5.92 21.75 13.04
N ASP A 231 7.01 21.21 12.50
CA ASP A 231 7.82 20.16 13.15
C ASP A 231 8.24 20.57 14.58
N GLN A 232 7.68 19.87 15.57
CA GLN A 232 7.91 20.14 17.00
C GLN A 232 9.39 19.97 17.41
N LYS A 233 10.20 19.31 16.58
CA LYS A 233 11.65 19.13 16.82
C LYS A 233 12.46 20.40 16.54
N LYS A 234 11.87 21.41 15.89
CA LYS A 234 12.53 22.70 15.59
C LYS A 234 11.85 23.83 16.39
N PRO A 235 12.41 24.24 17.56
CA PRO A 235 11.78 25.25 18.42
C PRO A 235 11.76 26.66 17.79
N THR A 236 12.66 26.92 16.84
CA THR A 236 12.75 28.14 16.05
C THR A 236 12.34 27.87 14.61
N LEU A 237 11.33 28.63 14.18
CA LEU A 237 10.74 28.57 12.86
C LEU A 237 11.58 29.43 11.90
N LYS A 238 12.11 28.82 10.83
CA LYS A 238 13.08 29.43 9.91
C LYS A 238 12.48 29.85 8.56
N GLY A 239 11.23 29.48 8.26
CA GLY A 239 10.58 29.80 6.99
C GLY A 239 10.03 31.22 7.01
N LEU A 240 10.86 32.25 6.90
CA LEU A 240 10.39 33.64 6.87
C LEU A 240 10.15 34.09 5.43
N PHE A 241 8.99 34.69 5.18
CA PHE A 241 8.68 35.37 3.91
C PHE A 241 9.50 36.66 3.77
N SER A 242 9.75 37.32 4.89
CA SER A 242 10.60 38.50 5.03
C SER A 242 12.06 38.12 5.31
N LYS A 243 13.00 38.57 4.47
CA LYS A 243 14.44 38.51 4.81
C LYS A 243 14.75 39.69 5.76
N PRO A 244 15.30 39.47 6.98
CA PRO A 244 15.62 40.58 7.87
C PRO A 244 16.69 41.50 7.26
N ALA A 245 16.49 42.82 7.40
CA ALA A 245 17.33 43.85 6.80
C ALA A 245 18.68 44.08 7.52
N GLU A 246 18.92 43.46 8.67
CA GLU A 246 20.18 43.58 9.42
C GLU A 246 20.77 42.21 9.73
N ALA A 247 21.98 41.96 9.21
CA ALA A 247 22.81 40.82 9.57
C ALA A 247 23.25 40.97 11.04
N GLY A 248 22.50 40.40 11.97
CA GLY A 248 22.89 40.37 13.39
C GLY A 248 21.78 40.06 14.40
N LYS A 249 20.50 40.21 14.04
CA LYS A 249 19.36 39.76 14.87
C LYS A 249 18.51 38.78 14.08
N GLU A 250 18.70 37.49 14.32
CA GLU A 250 17.77 36.48 13.80
C GLU A 250 16.38 36.74 14.41
N SER A 251 15.47 37.32 13.63
CA SER A 251 14.06 37.52 14.00
C SER A 251 13.32 36.18 13.97
N ASN A 252 13.70 35.26 14.85
CA ASN A 252 13.12 33.93 14.91
C ASN A 252 11.79 33.98 15.66
N ILE A 253 10.70 33.56 14.99
CA ILE A 253 9.41 33.34 15.66
C ILE A 253 9.54 32.06 16.48
N LYS A 254 9.36 32.18 17.81
CA LYS A 254 9.30 31.02 18.70
C LYS A 254 8.00 30.26 18.47
N LEU A 255 8.06 28.93 18.38
CA LEU A 255 6.86 28.09 18.19
C LEU A 255 5.77 28.37 19.23
N ASN A 256 6.14 28.55 20.50
CA ASN A 256 5.18 28.89 21.57
C ASN A 256 4.51 30.26 21.38
N ALA A 257 5.20 31.24 20.79
CA ALA A 257 4.60 32.54 20.51
C ALA A 257 3.56 32.41 19.39
N GLN A 258 3.86 31.65 18.34
CA GLN A 258 2.91 31.37 17.26
C GLN A 258 1.71 30.57 17.76
N LYS A 259 1.92 29.55 18.62
CA LYS A 259 0.83 28.80 19.27
C LYS A 259 -0.08 29.69 20.11
N LYS A 260 0.45 30.66 20.87
CA LYS A 260 -0.38 31.62 21.62
C LYS A 260 -1.28 32.44 20.70
N VAL A 261 -0.76 32.90 19.57
CA VAL A 261 -1.52 33.66 18.58
C VAL A 261 -2.57 32.78 17.90
N ALA A 262 -2.20 31.55 17.52
CA ALA A 262 -3.13 30.57 16.93
C ALA A 262 -4.26 30.20 17.91
N GLN A 263 -3.93 29.96 19.18
CA GLN A 263 -4.90 29.72 20.26
C GLN A 263 -5.87 30.90 20.38
N GLN A 264 -5.38 32.14 20.37
CA GLN A 264 -6.25 33.32 20.42
C GLN A 264 -7.15 33.41 19.18
N ALA A 265 -6.66 33.07 18.00
CA ALA A 265 -7.45 33.06 16.77
C ALA A 265 -8.59 32.01 16.86
N TRP A 266 -8.26 30.79 17.25
CA TRP A 266 -9.25 29.71 17.45
C TRP A 266 -10.29 30.07 18.51
N LEU A 267 -9.88 30.61 19.66
CA LEU A 267 -10.80 31.01 20.74
C LEU A 267 -11.72 32.15 20.33
N SER A 268 -11.18 33.22 19.74
CA SER A 268 -11.98 34.34 19.24
C SER A 268 -12.99 33.88 18.18
N PHE A 269 -12.59 32.93 17.34
CA PHE A 269 -13.43 32.42 16.27
C PHE A 269 -14.53 31.48 16.79
N MET A 270 -14.24 30.57 17.72
CA MET A 270 -15.27 29.73 18.37
C MET A 270 -16.30 30.56 19.14
N ARG A 271 -15.89 31.67 19.76
CA ARG A 271 -16.78 32.63 20.44
C ARG A 271 -17.71 33.40 19.51
N CYS A 272 -17.40 33.45 18.22
CA CYS A 272 -18.21 34.15 17.22
C CYS A 272 -19.52 33.41 16.86
N GLY A 273 -19.69 32.17 17.32
CA GLY A 273 -20.83 31.32 16.98
C GLY A 273 -20.65 30.67 15.61
N LEU A 274 -20.35 29.36 15.65
CA LEU A 274 -20.19 28.52 14.47
C LEU A 274 -21.52 27.89 14.07
N ASP A 275 -21.76 27.73 12.78
CA ASP A 275 -22.90 26.94 12.32
C ASP A 275 -22.70 25.44 12.63
N LYS A 276 -23.76 24.63 12.45
CA LYS A 276 -23.71 23.18 12.73
C LYS A 276 -22.73 22.43 11.83
N ALA A 277 -22.52 22.86 10.58
CA ALA A 277 -21.61 22.22 9.64
C ALA A 277 -20.14 22.55 9.96
N GLN A 278 -19.84 23.82 10.21
CA GLN A 278 -18.57 24.35 10.67
C GLN A 278 -18.15 23.69 11.99
N THR A 279 -19.05 23.59 12.96
CA THR A 279 -18.80 22.92 14.23
C THR A 279 -18.39 21.46 14.02
N LYS A 280 -19.09 20.72 13.17
CA LYS A 280 -18.73 19.33 12.82
C LYS A 280 -17.35 19.24 12.15
N THR A 281 -17.03 20.16 11.25
CA THR A 281 -15.70 20.20 10.59
C THR A 281 -14.58 20.41 11.60
N VAL A 282 -14.75 21.36 12.53
CA VAL A 282 -13.78 21.64 13.60
C VAL A 282 -13.65 20.44 14.55
N LEU A 283 -14.77 19.85 14.98
CA LEU A 283 -14.74 18.67 15.87
C LEU A 283 -14.09 17.45 15.20
N ALA A 284 -14.30 17.26 13.89
CA ALA A 284 -13.69 16.17 13.14
C ALA A 284 -12.15 16.26 13.12
N THR A 285 -11.60 17.47 13.03
CA THR A 285 -10.15 17.74 13.00
C THR A 285 -9.57 18.13 14.37
N MET A 286 -10.39 18.09 15.43
CA MET A 286 -10.04 18.62 16.76
C MET A 286 -8.73 18.07 17.31
N THR A 287 -8.61 16.74 17.46
CA THR A 287 -7.43 16.10 18.07
C THR A 287 -6.19 16.17 17.19
N ARG A 288 -6.34 16.08 15.86
CA ARG A 288 -5.22 16.02 14.91
C ARG A 288 -4.65 17.41 14.59
N ASN A 289 -5.52 18.39 14.35
CA ASN A 289 -5.12 19.69 13.82
C ASN A 289 -5.34 20.80 14.84
N VAL A 290 -6.46 20.85 15.58
CA VAL A 290 -6.80 22.00 16.44
C VAL A 290 -6.03 21.98 17.76
N VAL A 291 -6.15 20.90 18.54
CA VAL A 291 -5.56 20.73 19.87
C VAL A 291 -4.05 20.99 19.89
N PRO A 292 -3.23 20.50 18.93
CA PRO A 292 -1.79 20.74 18.95
C PRO A 292 -1.37 22.23 18.84
N TRP A 293 -2.24 23.10 18.33
CA TRP A 293 -2.02 24.55 18.28
C TRP A 293 -2.26 25.25 19.63
N PHE A 294 -2.90 24.59 20.60
CA PHE A 294 -3.17 25.17 21.90
C PHE A 294 -1.95 25.03 22.83
N VAL A 295 -1.59 26.12 23.50
CA VAL A 295 -0.64 26.10 24.62
C VAL A 295 -1.33 25.58 25.88
N SER A 296 -2.59 25.96 26.06
CA SER A 296 -3.47 25.53 27.15
C SER A 296 -4.74 24.88 26.56
N PRO A 297 -4.70 23.58 26.21
CA PRO A 297 -5.85 22.86 25.68
C PRO A 297 -7.05 22.82 26.63
N GLU A 298 -6.86 23.10 27.92
CA GLU A 298 -7.94 23.09 28.92
C GLU A 298 -9.07 24.07 28.58
N LEU A 299 -8.75 25.15 27.83
CA LEU A 299 -9.73 26.13 27.37
C LEU A 299 -10.74 25.58 26.35
N LEU A 300 -10.49 24.39 25.79
CA LEU A 300 -11.41 23.70 24.89
C LEU A 300 -12.47 22.88 25.64
N MET A 301 -12.32 22.69 26.96
CA MET A 301 -13.19 21.82 27.74
C MET A 301 -14.65 22.25 27.68
N ASP A 302 -14.93 23.54 27.91
CA ASP A 302 -16.30 24.07 27.88
C ASP A 302 -16.94 23.85 26.50
N PHE A 303 -16.22 24.21 25.43
CA PHE A 303 -16.69 24.01 24.05
C PHE A 303 -16.94 22.54 23.72
N LEU A 304 -16.05 21.63 24.13
CA LEU A 304 -16.19 20.21 23.89
C LEU A 304 -17.32 19.59 24.71
N THR A 305 -17.52 20.05 25.95
CA THR A 305 -18.61 19.62 26.83
C THR A 305 -19.94 20.06 26.25
N ASP A 306 -20.08 21.35 25.88
CA ASP A 306 -21.28 21.88 25.22
C ASP A 306 -21.57 21.11 23.93
N ALA A 307 -20.55 20.86 23.10
CA ALA A 307 -20.71 20.10 21.86
C ALA A 307 -21.08 18.62 22.10
N PHE A 308 -20.63 18.05 23.21
CA PHE A 308 -20.95 16.70 23.63
C PHE A 308 -22.37 16.59 24.19
N ASP A 309 -22.87 17.63 24.85
CA ASP A 309 -24.21 17.64 25.43
C ASP A 309 -25.33 17.80 24.40
N VAL A 310 -25.05 18.47 23.26
CA VAL A 310 -26.00 18.69 22.14
C VAL A 310 -26.65 17.40 21.60
N GLY A 311 -25.93 16.28 21.63
CA GLY A 311 -26.43 14.98 21.15
C GLY A 311 -26.18 14.70 19.66
N GLY A 312 -26.36 13.42 19.28
CA GLY A 312 -26.25 12.94 17.89
C GLY A 312 -24.84 13.05 17.31
N GLY A 313 -24.74 13.30 16.00
CA GLY A 313 -23.47 13.30 15.27
C GLY A 313 -22.43 14.33 15.74
N THR A 314 -22.85 15.43 16.39
CA THR A 314 -21.94 16.43 16.96
C THR A 314 -21.22 15.86 18.19
N SER A 315 -21.95 15.19 19.09
CA SER A 315 -21.39 14.55 20.28
C SER A 315 -20.39 13.44 19.95
N LEU A 316 -20.66 12.64 18.91
CA LEU A 316 -19.75 11.58 18.47
C LEU A 316 -18.39 12.13 18.03
N LEU A 317 -18.37 13.30 17.39
CA LEU A 317 -17.13 13.97 17.00
C LEU A 317 -16.42 14.60 18.20
N ALA A 318 -17.19 15.24 19.09
CA ALA A 318 -16.68 15.86 20.31
C ALA A 318 -16.04 14.85 21.28
N LEU A 319 -16.56 13.62 21.36
CA LEU A 319 -16.06 12.55 22.22
C LEU A 319 -14.55 12.33 22.08
N SER A 320 -14.02 12.44 20.87
CA SER A 320 -12.58 12.27 20.63
C SER A 320 -11.72 13.38 21.23
N GLY A 321 -12.19 14.63 21.18
CA GLY A 321 -11.52 15.79 21.78
C GLY A 321 -11.64 15.77 23.30
N LEU A 322 -12.83 15.41 23.81
CA LEU A 322 -13.07 15.26 25.24
C LEU A 322 -12.18 14.17 25.84
N PHE A 323 -12.07 13.03 25.17
CA PHE A 323 -11.17 11.94 25.58
C PHE A 323 -9.71 12.38 25.68
N TYR A 324 -9.23 13.14 24.69
CA TYR A 324 -7.88 13.67 24.72
C TYR A 324 -7.65 14.54 25.97
N LEU A 325 -8.60 15.39 26.35
CA LEU A 325 -8.52 16.20 27.56
C LEU A 325 -8.59 15.35 28.84
N MET A 326 -9.42 14.31 28.87
CA MET A 326 -9.47 13.37 29.98
C MET A 326 -8.13 12.63 30.15
N GLN A 327 -7.54 12.15 29.06
CA GLN A 327 -6.33 11.33 29.08
C GLN A 327 -5.05 12.13 29.34
N GLU A 328 -4.86 13.27 28.66
CA GLU A 328 -3.61 14.05 28.71
C GLU A 328 -3.63 15.11 29.83
N LYS A 329 -4.82 15.62 30.17
CA LYS A 329 -4.99 16.72 31.13
C LYS A 329 -5.71 16.32 32.41
N ASN A 330 -6.18 15.07 32.53
CA ASN A 330 -6.94 14.57 33.69
C ASN A 330 -8.14 15.46 34.03
N LEU A 331 -8.83 15.98 33.01
CA LEU A 331 -10.07 16.73 33.15
C LEU A 331 -11.25 15.77 33.06
N ASP A 332 -12.07 15.68 34.10
CA ASP A 332 -13.18 14.73 34.15
C ASP A 332 -14.48 15.32 33.60
N TYR A 333 -15.27 14.48 32.91
CA TYR A 333 -16.65 14.77 32.55
C TYR A 333 -17.60 14.04 33.52
N PRO A 334 -18.58 14.74 34.14
CA PRO A 334 -19.49 14.12 35.11
C PRO A 334 -20.40 13.09 34.43
N ALA A 335 -20.58 11.93 35.05
CA ALA A 335 -21.45 10.86 34.53
C ALA A 335 -21.13 10.42 33.07
N PHE A 336 -19.85 10.36 32.74
CA PHE A 336 -19.36 9.99 31.40
C PHE A 336 -20.01 8.74 30.80
N TYR A 337 -20.14 7.65 31.56
CA TYR A 337 -20.69 6.39 31.04
C TYR A 337 -22.21 6.43 30.80
N THR A 338 -22.98 7.21 31.56
CA THR A 338 -24.43 7.38 31.30
C THR A 338 -24.63 8.14 29.99
N LYS A 339 -23.84 9.19 29.76
CA LYS A 339 -23.86 9.94 28.50
C LYS A 339 -23.37 9.09 27.34
N LEU A 340 -22.28 8.33 27.50
CA LEU A 340 -21.80 7.39 26.48
C LEU A 340 -22.87 6.34 26.11
N TYR A 341 -23.62 5.85 27.10
CA TYR A 341 -24.72 4.92 26.89
C TYR A 341 -25.89 5.56 26.13
N SER A 342 -26.22 6.82 26.41
CA SER A 342 -27.24 7.58 25.68
C SER A 342 -26.89 7.85 24.20
N LEU A 343 -25.58 7.83 23.85
CA LEU A 343 -25.11 7.99 22.47
C LEU A 343 -25.27 6.71 21.62
N LEU A 344 -25.54 5.57 22.25
CA LEU A 344 -25.95 4.36 21.56
C LEU A 344 -27.43 4.49 21.15
N ASP A 345 -27.68 5.30 20.13
CA ASP A 345 -29.00 5.52 19.54
C ASP A 345 -29.18 4.72 18.23
N ASP A 346 -30.40 4.75 17.69
CA ASP A 346 -30.75 4.06 16.43
C ASP A 346 -29.95 4.58 15.23
N ASN A 347 -29.40 5.80 15.30
CA ASN A 347 -28.70 6.44 14.19
C ASN A 347 -27.19 6.16 14.20
N LEU A 348 -26.62 5.76 15.34
CA LEU A 348 -25.19 5.56 15.53
C LEU A 348 -24.60 4.59 14.50
N LEU A 349 -25.26 3.44 14.30
CA LEU A 349 -24.76 2.39 13.40
C LEU A 349 -24.88 2.76 11.92
N HIS A 350 -25.71 3.76 11.60
CA HIS A 350 -25.85 4.36 10.27
C HIS A 350 -24.93 5.57 10.06
N SER A 351 -24.27 6.04 11.13
CA SER A 351 -23.36 7.19 11.06
C SER A 351 -22.07 6.88 10.32
N LYS A 352 -21.61 7.84 9.51
CA LYS A 352 -20.28 7.81 8.86
C LYS A 352 -19.13 7.75 9.88
N HIS A 353 -19.36 8.22 11.10
CA HIS A 353 -18.33 8.29 12.15
C HIS A 353 -18.35 7.09 13.12
N ARG A 354 -19.15 6.05 12.83
CA ARG A 354 -19.28 4.86 13.70
C ARG A 354 -17.94 4.19 14.00
N SER A 355 -17.03 4.05 13.03
CA SER A 355 -15.74 3.39 13.27
C SER A 355 -14.90 4.15 14.31
N ARG A 356 -14.86 5.49 14.19
CA ARG A 356 -14.16 6.35 15.17
C ARG A 356 -14.77 6.22 16.56
N PHE A 357 -16.11 6.14 16.63
CA PHE A 357 -16.79 5.91 17.89
C PHE A 357 -16.44 4.54 18.51
N PHE A 358 -16.51 3.45 17.73
CA PHE A 358 -16.21 2.10 18.22
C PHE A 358 -14.76 1.95 18.70
N ARG A 359 -13.79 2.61 18.04
CA ARG A 359 -12.40 2.66 18.53
C ARG A 359 -12.32 3.26 19.94
N LEU A 360 -12.94 4.41 20.14
CA LEU A 360 -12.96 5.11 21.44
C LEU A 360 -13.73 4.30 22.49
N MET A 361 -14.90 3.78 22.12
CA MET A 361 -15.72 2.96 23.01
C MET A 361 -14.98 1.68 23.46
N ASN A 362 -14.22 1.05 22.56
CA ASN A 362 -13.38 -0.09 22.91
C ASN A 362 -12.30 0.29 23.93
N THR A 363 -11.70 1.48 23.80
CA THR A 363 -10.76 2.01 24.82
C THR A 363 -11.46 2.32 26.14
N PHE A 364 -12.68 2.87 26.13
CA PHE A 364 -13.41 3.20 27.36
C PHE A 364 -13.89 1.97 28.12
N LEU A 365 -14.29 0.92 27.40
CA LEU A 365 -14.88 -0.30 27.97
C LEU A 365 -13.85 -1.41 28.19
N SER A 366 -12.58 -1.22 27.81
CA SER A 366 -11.48 -2.11 28.19
C SER A 366 -10.89 -1.82 29.57
N SER A 367 -11.39 -0.77 30.25
CA SER A 367 -10.98 -0.44 31.62
C SER A 367 -11.34 -1.56 32.60
N THR A 368 -10.40 -1.92 33.48
CA THR A 368 -10.57 -2.99 34.47
C THR A 368 -11.48 -2.61 35.63
N HIS A 369 -11.79 -1.33 35.81
CA HIS A 369 -12.57 -0.80 36.94
C HIS A 369 -14.07 -0.69 36.68
N LEU A 370 -14.58 -1.37 35.64
CA LEU A 370 -15.98 -1.27 35.25
C LEU A 370 -16.85 -2.36 35.92
N PRO A 371 -18.02 -1.98 36.47
CA PRO A 371 -18.96 -2.96 37.03
C PRO A 371 -19.57 -3.81 35.90
N ALA A 372 -19.79 -5.10 36.18
CA ALA A 372 -20.34 -6.04 35.21
C ALA A 372 -21.72 -5.61 34.67
N ASN A 373 -22.57 -5.01 35.52
CA ASN A 373 -23.90 -4.52 35.13
C ASN A 373 -23.82 -3.44 34.05
N LEU A 374 -22.85 -2.52 34.15
CA LEU A 374 -22.62 -1.49 33.13
C LEU A 374 -22.24 -2.13 31.81
N VAL A 375 -21.26 -3.05 31.80
CA VAL A 375 -20.83 -3.71 30.56
C VAL A 375 -21.97 -4.54 29.96
N ALA A 376 -22.74 -5.26 30.77
CA ALA A 376 -23.93 -6.00 30.34
C ALA A 376 -24.96 -5.09 29.64
N SER A 377 -25.20 -3.89 30.17
CA SER A 377 -26.09 -2.90 29.54
C SER A 377 -25.61 -2.47 28.16
N PHE A 378 -24.31 -2.22 27.99
CA PHE A 378 -23.73 -1.90 26.69
C PHE A 378 -23.84 -3.07 25.71
N ILE A 379 -23.57 -4.31 26.15
CA ILE A 379 -23.74 -5.53 25.34
C ILE A 379 -25.20 -5.66 24.88
N LYS A 380 -26.17 -5.57 25.81
CA LYS A 380 -27.60 -5.76 25.51
C LYS A 380 -28.13 -4.66 24.58
N ARG A 381 -27.78 -3.38 24.84
CA ARG A 381 -28.19 -2.27 23.98
C ARG A 381 -27.63 -2.41 22.56
N LEU A 382 -26.34 -2.71 22.41
CA LEU A 382 -25.73 -2.92 21.10
C LEU A 382 -26.30 -4.14 20.37
N SER A 383 -26.63 -5.21 21.10
CA SER A 383 -27.26 -6.40 20.52
C SER A 383 -28.64 -6.06 19.95
N ARG A 384 -29.44 -5.24 20.65
CA ARG A 384 -30.74 -4.77 20.17
C ARG A 384 -30.64 -3.82 18.98
N LEU A 385 -29.69 -2.87 19.03
CA LEU A 385 -29.41 -1.97 17.90
C LEU A 385 -28.92 -2.74 16.66
N ALA A 386 -28.20 -3.85 16.85
CA ALA A 386 -27.71 -4.69 15.76
C ALA A 386 -28.84 -5.33 14.92
N LEU A 387 -30.07 -5.47 15.45
CA LEU A 387 -31.21 -6.01 14.71
C LEU A 387 -31.64 -5.12 13.52
N TYR A 388 -31.47 -3.81 13.65
CA TYR A 388 -31.84 -2.83 12.63
C TYR A 388 -30.61 -2.26 11.90
N ALA A 389 -29.42 -2.72 12.26
CA ALA A 389 -28.17 -2.19 11.77
C ALA A 389 -27.83 -2.67 10.35
N PRO A 390 -27.04 -1.88 9.59
CA PRO A 390 -26.47 -2.36 8.34
C PRO A 390 -25.46 -3.48 8.62
N PRO A 391 -25.27 -4.45 7.70
CA PRO A 391 -24.32 -5.57 7.87
C PRO A 391 -22.90 -5.08 8.19
N ALA A 392 -22.48 -3.98 7.57
CA ALA A 392 -21.19 -3.35 7.80
C ALA A 392 -21.00 -2.83 9.25
N GLY A 393 -22.08 -2.53 9.98
CA GLY A 393 -22.03 -2.21 11.41
C GLY A 393 -22.02 -3.46 12.29
N ILE A 394 -22.82 -4.47 11.94
CA ILE A 394 -22.95 -5.73 12.69
C ILE A 394 -21.61 -6.47 12.78
N VAL A 395 -20.84 -6.47 11.68
CA VAL A 395 -19.52 -7.13 11.59
C VAL A 395 -18.53 -6.61 12.66
N ALA A 396 -18.63 -5.35 13.10
CA ALA A 396 -17.80 -4.80 14.17
C ALA A 396 -18.36 -5.10 15.58
N ILE A 397 -19.69 -5.17 15.72
CA ILE A 397 -20.37 -5.38 17.01
C ILE A 397 -20.13 -6.78 17.55
N ILE A 398 -20.26 -7.82 16.71
CA ILE A 398 -20.18 -9.21 17.18
C ILE A 398 -18.80 -9.54 17.78
N PRO A 399 -17.66 -9.24 17.11
CA PRO A 399 -16.34 -9.45 17.70
C PRO A 399 -16.08 -8.59 18.94
N TRP A 400 -16.66 -7.39 18.99
CA TRP A 400 -16.59 -6.54 20.19
C TRP A 400 -17.33 -7.17 21.37
N ILE A 401 -18.55 -7.67 21.17
CA ILE A 401 -19.32 -8.37 22.20
C ILE A 401 -18.58 -9.64 22.65
N TYR A 402 -17.99 -10.40 21.72
CA TYR A 402 -17.14 -11.55 22.06
C TYR A 402 -16.01 -11.16 23.01
N ASN A 403 -15.27 -10.09 22.68
CA ASN A 403 -14.20 -9.59 23.53
C ASN A 403 -14.71 -9.19 24.92
N MET A 404 -15.88 -8.55 25.01
CA MET A 404 -16.49 -8.17 26.29
C MET A 404 -16.94 -9.37 27.13
N PHE A 405 -17.49 -10.42 26.53
CA PHE A 405 -17.79 -11.65 27.25
C PHE A 405 -16.53 -12.35 27.76
N LYS A 406 -15.43 -12.30 27.00
CA LYS A 406 -14.15 -12.87 27.42
C LYS A 406 -13.49 -12.08 28.55
N SER A 407 -13.56 -10.74 28.51
CA SER A 407 -13.00 -9.88 29.57
C SER A 407 -13.88 -9.82 30.83
N HIS A 408 -15.20 -9.96 30.70
CA HIS A 408 -16.16 -9.95 31.81
C HIS A 408 -16.97 -11.26 31.86
N PRO A 409 -16.45 -12.32 32.49
CA PRO A 409 -17.13 -13.62 32.58
C PRO A 409 -18.52 -13.57 33.22
N ALA A 410 -18.79 -12.59 34.10
CA ALA A 410 -20.11 -12.40 34.70
C ALA A 410 -21.20 -12.12 33.66
N CYS A 411 -20.87 -11.51 32.51
CA CYS A 411 -21.83 -11.24 31.45
C CYS A 411 -22.23 -12.52 30.68
N THR A 412 -21.47 -13.61 30.79
CA THR A 412 -21.77 -14.88 30.07
C THR A 412 -23.09 -15.53 30.50
N PHE A 413 -23.64 -15.17 31.66
CA PHE A 413 -24.99 -15.57 32.06
C PHE A 413 -26.09 -15.06 31.10
N MET A 414 -25.80 -14.04 30.30
CA MET A 414 -26.70 -13.57 29.25
C MET A 414 -26.71 -14.51 28.01
N MET A 415 -25.70 -15.36 27.87
CA MET A 415 -25.63 -16.36 26.80
C MET A 415 -26.18 -17.72 27.26
N HIS A 416 -25.84 -18.13 28.48
CA HIS A 416 -26.21 -19.44 29.00
C HIS A 416 -26.76 -19.31 30.43
N ARG A 417 -28.08 -19.25 30.55
CA ARG A 417 -28.80 -19.20 31.82
C ARG A 417 -29.56 -20.50 32.05
N VAL A 418 -29.29 -21.14 33.19
CA VAL A 418 -30.00 -22.36 33.62
C VAL A 418 -30.91 -22.01 34.80
N PRO A 419 -32.23 -22.24 34.72
CA PRO A 419 -33.13 -22.09 35.86
C PRO A 419 -32.78 -23.14 36.91
N ARG A 420 -32.32 -22.71 38.09
CA ARG A 420 -31.81 -23.60 39.15
C ARG A 420 -32.91 -24.16 40.05
N SER A 421 -34.01 -23.43 40.25
CA SER A 421 -35.13 -23.86 41.09
C SER A 421 -36.26 -24.47 40.27
N PRO A 422 -36.90 -25.55 40.75
CA PRO A 422 -38.02 -26.20 40.06
C PRO A 422 -39.25 -25.28 39.96
N GLU A 423 -39.44 -24.37 40.93
CA GLU A 423 -40.50 -23.35 40.93
C GLU A 423 -40.35 -22.37 39.77
N VAL A 424 -39.15 -21.78 39.59
CA VAL A 424 -38.86 -20.85 38.49
C VAL A 424 -38.96 -21.55 37.13
N ARG A 425 -38.59 -22.83 37.05
CA ARG A 425 -38.77 -23.62 35.83
C ARG A 425 -40.25 -23.82 35.48
N ALA A 426 -41.08 -24.15 36.47
CA ALA A 426 -42.52 -24.33 36.28
C ALA A 426 -43.21 -23.02 35.87
N GLU A 427 -42.80 -21.88 36.44
CA GLU A 427 -43.28 -20.55 36.04
C GLU A 427 -42.86 -20.19 34.60
N LEU A 428 -41.59 -20.43 34.23
CA LEU A 428 -41.08 -20.24 32.87
C LEU A 428 -41.85 -21.06 31.82
N GLU A 429 -42.18 -22.32 32.15
CA GLU A 429 -42.94 -23.21 31.26
C GLU A 429 -44.40 -22.77 31.12
N GLN A 430 -44.98 -22.09 32.13
CA GLN A 430 -46.37 -21.63 32.11
C GLN A 430 -46.56 -20.25 31.45
N SER A 431 -45.72 -19.26 31.74
CA SER A 431 -45.91 -17.87 31.28
C SER A 431 -44.84 -17.37 30.30
N GLY A 432 -43.79 -18.15 30.03
CA GLY A 432 -42.61 -17.69 29.33
C GLY A 432 -41.73 -16.76 30.19
N ALA A 433 -40.53 -16.45 29.72
CA ALA A 433 -39.61 -15.54 30.40
C ALA A 433 -40.03 -14.08 30.15
N MET A 434 -40.27 -13.32 31.22
CA MET A 434 -40.41 -11.87 31.11
C MET A 434 -39.04 -11.21 30.94
N GLU A 435 -38.91 -10.31 29.96
CA GLU A 435 -37.68 -9.55 29.72
C GLU A 435 -37.42 -8.58 30.89
N THR A 436 -36.25 -8.71 31.52
CA THR A 436 -35.83 -7.87 32.66
C THR A 436 -35.15 -6.58 32.23
N TYR A 437 -34.73 -6.49 30.96
CA TYR A 437 -34.02 -5.34 30.44
C TYR A 437 -34.97 -4.20 30.00
N ASP A 438 -34.82 -3.03 30.62
CA ASP A 438 -35.51 -1.79 30.24
C ASP A 438 -34.67 -0.98 29.22
N PRO A 439 -35.11 -0.84 27.95
CA PRO A 439 -34.41 -0.04 26.95
C PRO A 439 -34.51 1.48 27.18
N SER A 440 -35.47 1.95 27.98
CA SER A 440 -35.70 3.39 28.23
C SER A 440 -34.84 3.96 29.35
N GLU A 441 -34.29 3.08 30.21
CA GLU A 441 -33.40 3.43 31.30
C GLU A 441 -32.11 4.10 30.79
N GLN A 442 -31.69 5.17 31.47
CA GLN A 442 -30.54 6.01 31.09
C GLN A 442 -29.28 5.62 31.87
N ASP A 443 -29.41 5.13 33.11
CA ASP A 443 -28.27 4.66 33.89
C ASP A 443 -27.92 3.21 33.51
N PRO A 444 -26.76 2.95 32.88
CA PRO A 444 -26.36 1.60 32.50
C PRO A 444 -26.17 0.66 33.70
N ASN A 445 -26.15 1.15 34.95
CA ASN A 445 -26.09 0.26 36.12
C ASN A 445 -27.46 -0.29 36.54
N GLN A 446 -28.57 0.30 36.07
CA GLN A 446 -29.93 0.02 36.56
C GLN A 446 -30.85 -0.62 35.51
N THR A 447 -30.33 -0.92 34.32
CA THR A 447 -31.16 -1.41 33.18
C THR A 447 -31.72 -2.82 33.33
N GLY A 448 -31.22 -3.62 34.29
CA GLY A 448 -31.58 -5.05 34.40
C GLY A 448 -30.96 -5.96 33.32
N ALA A 449 -29.99 -5.48 32.55
CA ALA A 449 -29.39 -6.23 31.43
C ALA A 449 -28.67 -7.53 31.84
N ILE A 450 -28.05 -7.57 33.04
CA ILE A 450 -27.31 -8.75 33.50
C ILE A 450 -28.21 -9.97 33.70
N ASP A 451 -29.49 -9.75 33.99
CA ASP A 451 -30.49 -10.80 34.18
C ASP A 451 -31.22 -11.20 32.89
N SER A 452 -31.00 -10.44 31.82
CA SER A 452 -31.53 -10.70 30.49
C SER A 452 -30.70 -11.74 29.72
N CYS A 453 -31.17 -12.12 28.54
CA CYS A 453 -30.49 -12.98 27.57
C CYS A 453 -30.25 -12.23 26.24
N VAL A 454 -29.29 -12.69 25.42
CA VAL A 454 -28.96 -12.05 24.14
C VAL A 454 -29.60 -12.75 22.94
N TRP A 455 -30.93 -12.86 22.94
CA TRP A 455 -31.70 -13.44 21.83
C TRP A 455 -31.46 -12.73 20.50
N GLU A 456 -31.11 -11.44 20.55
CA GLU A 456 -30.86 -10.64 19.37
C GLU A 456 -29.67 -11.16 18.54
N LEU A 457 -28.60 -11.63 19.20
CA LEU A 457 -27.46 -12.23 18.49
C LEU A 457 -27.80 -13.59 17.89
N VAL A 458 -28.71 -14.35 18.52
CA VAL A 458 -29.19 -15.63 17.98
C VAL A 458 -30.02 -15.39 16.72
N ALA A 459 -30.88 -14.37 16.71
CA ALA A 459 -31.64 -13.99 15.51
C ALA A 459 -30.73 -13.56 14.34
N LEU A 460 -29.59 -12.92 14.63
CA LEU A 460 -28.60 -12.54 13.61
C LEU A 460 -27.87 -13.75 12.98
N GLN A 461 -28.00 -14.96 13.52
CA GLN A 461 -27.41 -16.16 12.92
C GLN A 461 -28.10 -16.58 11.61
N SER A 462 -29.34 -16.13 11.39
CA SER A 462 -30.09 -16.30 10.14
C SER A 462 -30.05 -15.04 9.25
N HIS A 463 -29.02 -14.20 9.40
CA HIS A 463 -28.87 -13.01 8.57
C HIS A 463 -28.64 -13.35 7.09
N TYR A 464 -29.21 -12.56 6.17
CA TYR A 464 -29.15 -12.81 4.73
C TYR A 464 -27.72 -12.84 4.17
N HIS A 465 -26.81 -12.05 4.76
CA HIS A 465 -25.41 -12.02 4.37
C HIS A 465 -24.61 -13.13 5.08
N PRO A 466 -23.93 -14.03 4.35
CA PRO A 466 -23.33 -15.24 4.91
C PRO A 466 -22.20 -14.94 5.93
N ASN A 467 -21.35 -13.94 5.67
CA ASN A 467 -20.26 -13.59 6.60
C ASN A 467 -20.79 -13.02 7.93
N VAL A 468 -21.96 -12.38 7.94
CA VAL A 468 -22.56 -11.85 9.17
C VAL A 468 -23.16 -13.02 9.96
N ALA A 469 -23.86 -13.92 9.28
CA ALA A 469 -24.41 -15.14 9.87
C ALA A 469 -23.31 -16.03 10.48
N SER A 470 -22.18 -16.21 9.79
CA SER A 470 -21.04 -16.99 10.30
C SER A 470 -20.39 -16.31 11.51
N LEU A 471 -20.20 -14.98 11.49
CA LEU A 471 -19.69 -14.24 12.64
C LEU A 471 -20.63 -14.37 13.85
N ALA A 472 -21.95 -14.27 13.65
CA ALA A 472 -22.92 -14.42 14.73
C ALA A 472 -22.91 -15.84 15.34
N LYS A 473 -22.62 -16.87 14.53
CA LYS A 473 -22.49 -18.26 15.01
C LYS A 473 -21.30 -18.47 15.95
N ILE A 474 -20.24 -17.65 15.87
CA ILE A 474 -19.09 -17.72 16.79
C ILE A 474 -19.53 -17.59 18.25
N ILE A 475 -20.60 -16.83 18.52
CA ILE A 475 -21.15 -16.68 19.87
C ILE A 475 -21.79 -17.98 20.39
N SER A 476 -22.32 -18.82 19.50
CA SER A 476 -22.84 -20.17 19.85
C SER A 476 -21.74 -21.23 19.91
N GLU A 477 -20.57 -20.96 19.35
CA GLU A 477 -19.42 -21.88 19.34
C GLU A 477 -18.56 -21.73 20.61
N GLN A 478 -17.61 -22.64 20.80
CA GLN A 478 -16.69 -22.58 21.93
C GLN A 478 -15.72 -21.38 21.80
N PHE A 479 -15.45 -20.71 22.93
CA PHE A 479 -14.60 -19.51 22.97
C PHE A 479 -13.10 -19.85 22.93
N THR A 480 -12.63 -20.30 21.76
CA THR A 480 -11.25 -20.75 21.51
C THR A 480 -10.25 -19.61 21.30
N LYS A 481 -10.68 -18.50 20.68
CA LYS A 481 -9.81 -17.34 20.42
C LYS A 481 -9.65 -16.47 21.68
N ALA A 482 -8.45 -15.93 21.91
CA ALA A 482 -8.19 -15.06 23.06
C ALA A 482 -8.92 -13.71 22.93
N SER A 483 -8.84 -13.09 21.75
CA SER A 483 -9.55 -11.86 21.39
C SER A 483 -9.59 -11.67 19.88
N TYR A 484 -10.56 -10.93 19.38
CA TYR A 484 -10.59 -10.43 18.00
C TYR A 484 -10.01 -9.02 17.94
N ASN A 485 -9.11 -8.76 16.98
CA ASN A 485 -8.67 -7.41 16.69
C ASN A 485 -9.80 -6.66 15.98
N LEU A 486 -10.27 -5.56 16.56
CA LEU A 486 -11.40 -4.82 16.00
C LEU A 486 -11.05 -4.03 14.75
N GLU A 487 -9.80 -3.60 14.59
CA GLU A 487 -9.39 -2.82 13.40
C GLU A 487 -9.64 -3.59 12.09
N ASP A 488 -9.59 -4.92 12.11
CA ASP A 488 -9.87 -5.78 10.95
C ASP A 488 -11.35 -5.75 10.52
N PHE A 489 -12.24 -5.39 11.46
CA PHE A 489 -13.70 -5.37 11.29
C PHE A 489 -14.27 -3.95 11.23
N LEU A 490 -13.45 -2.92 11.48
CA LEU A 490 -13.84 -1.53 11.38
C LEU A 490 -13.68 -1.03 9.94
N ASP A 491 -14.32 0.10 9.62
CA ASP A 491 -14.27 0.76 8.29
C ASP A 491 -14.89 -0.01 7.10
N HIS A 492 -15.54 -1.15 7.35
CA HIS A 492 -16.40 -1.77 6.34
C HIS A 492 -17.60 -0.88 5.99
N SER A 493 -17.94 -0.88 4.70
CA SER A 493 -19.10 -0.21 4.12
C SER A 493 -19.80 -1.14 3.12
N TYR A 494 -20.96 -0.75 2.62
CA TYR A 494 -21.59 -1.52 1.54
C TYR A 494 -20.69 -1.63 0.31
N ASN A 495 -19.92 -0.59 0.00
CA ASN A 495 -18.98 -0.61 -1.11
C ASN A 495 -17.89 -1.66 -0.88
N THR A 496 -17.30 -1.74 0.31
CA THR A 496 -16.24 -2.73 0.58
C THR A 496 -16.80 -4.16 0.59
N LEU A 497 -18.04 -4.37 1.05
CA LEU A 497 -18.70 -5.67 0.98
C LEU A 497 -19.01 -6.09 -0.46
N ILE A 498 -19.43 -5.14 -1.30
CA ILE A 498 -19.71 -5.39 -2.72
C ILE A 498 -18.39 -5.60 -3.48
N GLU A 499 -17.36 -4.80 -3.23
CA GLU A 499 -16.01 -4.97 -3.79
C GLU A 499 -15.38 -6.28 -3.31
N ALA A 500 -15.68 -6.73 -2.09
CA ALA A 500 -15.29 -8.06 -1.64
C ALA A 500 -15.91 -9.13 -2.53
N GLU A 501 -17.16 -9.01 -3.00
CA GLU A 501 -17.73 -10.01 -3.91
C GLU A 501 -17.40 -9.80 -5.37
N LEU A 502 -17.27 -8.55 -5.83
CA LEU A 502 -16.99 -8.21 -7.22
C LEU A 502 -15.50 -8.16 -7.55
N GLY A 503 -14.58 -8.10 -6.58
CA GLY A 503 -13.16 -7.81 -6.79
C GLY A 503 -12.84 -6.30 -6.80
N SER A 504 -11.66 -5.91 -6.33
CA SER A 504 -11.25 -4.50 -6.30
C SER A 504 -10.78 -4.03 -7.67
N GLY A 505 -11.25 -2.87 -8.15
CA GLY A 505 -10.65 -2.20 -9.31
C GLY A 505 -11.20 -2.57 -10.69
N GLY A 506 -12.40 -3.15 -10.77
CA GLY A 506 -13.01 -3.53 -12.07
C GLY A 506 -12.50 -4.86 -12.62
N GLU A 507 -11.60 -5.54 -11.91
CA GLU A 507 -11.33 -6.96 -12.08
C GLU A 507 -12.45 -7.75 -11.42
N VAL A 508 -13.35 -8.31 -12.22
CA VAL A 508 -14.41 -9.21 -11.75
C VAL A 508 -13.75 -10.38 -11.04
N ARG A 509 -14.00 -10.54 -9.74
CA ARG A 509 -13.54 -11.69 -8.96
C ARG A 509 -13.93 -12.96 -9.69
N GLU A 510 -12.94 -13.81 -9.85
CA GLU A 510 -13.08 -15.13 -10.42
C GLU A 510 -14.26 -15.88 -9.77
N VAL A 511 -15.26 -16.25 -10.56
CA VAL A 511 -16.38 -17.10 -10.09
C VAL A 511 -15.81 -18.49 -9.77
N LYS A 512 -15.35 -18.67 -8.53
CA LYS A 512 -14.68 -19.91 -8.07
C LYS A 512 -15.59 -21.15 -8.11
N LYS A 513 -16.90 -20.96 -8.17
CA LYS A 513 -17.92 -22.01 -8.20
C LYS A 513 -19.03 -21.62 -9.16
N THR A 514 -19.44 -22.54 -10.01
CA THR A 514 -20.60 -22.35 -10.89
C THR A 514 -21.83 -21.99 -10.04
N PRO A 515 -22.55 -20.90 -10.36
CA PRO A 515 -23.77 -20.55 -9.63
C PRO A 515 -24.82 -21.63 -9.84
N VAL A 516 -25.57 -21.94 -8.77
CA VAL A 516 -26.71 -22.85 -8.85
C VAL A 516 -27.89 -22.09 -9.44
N VAL A 517 -28.64 -22.74 -10.33
CA VAL A 517 -29.89 -22.21 -10.89
C VAL A 517 -31.09 -22.88 -10.22
N GLU A 518 -32.19 -22.15 -10.12
CA GLU A 518 -33.47 -22.74 -9.73
C GLU A 518 -33.96 -23.62 -10.88
N TYR A 519 -34.23 -24.91 -10.61
CA TYR A 519 -34.67 -25.87 -11.63
C TYR A 519 -36.17 -25.74 -11.95
N ASP A 520 -36.96 -25.28 -10.99
CA ASP A 520 -38.42 -25.08 -11.11
C ASP A 520 -38.78 -23.61 -11.32
N ILE A 521 -38.17 -22.96 -12.32
CA ILE A 521 -38.54 -21.57 -12.66
C ILE A 521 -39.98 -21.58 -13.21
N PRO A 522 -40.94 -20.90 -12.57
CA PRO A 522 -42.29 -20.81 -13.12
C PRO A 522 -42.24 -20.12 -14.49
N LYS A 523 -42.76 -20.78 -15.54
CA LYS A 523 -42.80 -20.28 -16.94
C LYS A 523 -43.53 -18.93 -17.12
N LYS A 524 -44.12 -18.38 -16.06
CA LYS A 524 -44.77 -17.05 -16.01
C LYS A 524 -44.08 -16.20 -14.92
N SER A 525 -42.97 -15.56 -15.27
CA SER A 525 -42.23 -14.68 -14.36
C SER A 525 -42.62 -13.20 -14.45
N SER A 526 -43.34 -12.81 -15.50
CA SER A 526 -44.00 -11.50 -15.62
C SER A 526 -45.51 -11.70 -15.47
N ALA A 527 -46.15 -10.86 -14.67
CA ALA A 527 -47.61 -10.85 -14.53
C ALA A 527 -48.34 -10.43 -15.82
N ASP A 528 -47.63 -10.06 -16.89
CA ASP A 528 -48.17 -9.72 -18.21
C ASP A 528 -47.10 -9.97 -19.29
N ASP A 529 -47.34 -10.91 -20.23
CA ASP A 529 -46.60 -10.98 -21.51
C ASP A 529 -47.60 -11.29 -22.66
N PRO A 530 -47.64 -10.52 -23.79
CA PRO A 530 -48.79 -10.51 -24.70
C PRO A 530 -48.80 -11.57 -25.82
N ASN A 531 -47.80 -12.46 -25.93
CA ASN A 531 -47.69 -13.40 -27.07
C ASN A 531 -47.82 -14.87 -26.62
N PRO A 532 -48.78 -15.67 -27.16
CA PRO A 532 -48.92 -17.08 -26.81
C PRO A 532 -47.80 -17.95 -27.43
N PRO A 533 -47.42 -19.08 -26.78
CA PRO A 533 -46.45 -20.02 -27.32
C PRO A 533 -46.98 -20.68 -28.61
N VAL A 534 -46.16 -20.70 -29.66
CA VAL A 534 -46.44 -21.36 -30.95
C VAL A 534 -46.47 -22.88 -30.76
N SER A 535 -47.45 -23.57 -31.35
CA SER A 535 -47.62 -25.02 -31.23
C SER A 535 -46.58 -25.81 -32.05
N ALA A 536 -45.98 -26.85 -31.46
CA ALA A 536 -45.00 -27.73 -32.12
C ALA A 536 -45.58 -28.40 -33.39
N ALA A 537 -46.83 -28.86 -33.32
CA ALA A 537 -47.55 -29.46 -34.45
C ALA A 537 -47.71 -28.50 -35.64
N GLU A 538 -47.90 -27.20 -35.37
CA GLU A 538 -48.03 -26.18 -36.41
C GLU A 538 -46.70 -25.97 -37.15
N LEU A 539 -45.58 -25.98 -36.42
CA LEU A 539 -44.24 -25.87 -37.00
C LEU A 539 -43.85 -27.10 -37.82
N VAL A 540 -44.19 -28.32 -37.35
CA VAL A 540 -43.97 -29.57 -38.10
C VAL A 540 -44.76 -29.60 -39.42
N ALA A 541 -45.97 -29.03 -39.42
CA ALA A 541 -46.77 -28.88 -40.63
C ALA A 541 -46.20 -27.81 -41.59
N GLN A 542 -45.73 -26.68 -41.07
CA GLN A 542 -45.12 -25.61 -41.86
C GLN A 542 -43.77 -25.99 -42.48
N LEU A 543 -42.98 -26.85 -41.83
CA LEU A 543 -41.72 -27.38 -42.37
C LEU A 543 -41.93 -28.34 -43.55
N ASP A 544 -43.09 -29.00 -43.62
CA ASP A 544 -43.44 -29.96 -44.68
C ASP A 544 -43.98 -29.28 -45.95
N GLN A 545 -44.34 -28.00 -45.87
CA GLN A 545 -44.87 -27.26 -47.02
C GLN A 545 -43.76 -26.97 -48.03
N HIS A 546 -44.00 -27.21 -49.33
CA HIS A 546 -43.04 -26.94 -50.41
C HIS A 546 -42.70 -25.44 -50.64
N ASN A 547 -43.19 -24.53 -49.80
CA ASN A 547 -42.95 -23.10 -49.93
C ASN A 547 -41.71 -22.69 -49.12
N GLU A 548 -40.63 -22.32 -49.81
CA GLU A 548 -39.34 -21.96 -49.21
C GLU A 548 -39.43 -20.82 -48.17
N ASN A 549 -40.36 -19.87 -48.34
CA ASN A 549 -40.53 -18.75 -47.41
C ASN A 549 -41.18 -19.19 -46.09
N VAL A 550 -42.17 -20.10 -46.19
CA VAL A 550 -42.85 -20.66 -45.02
C VAL A 550 -41.90 -21.60 -44.28
N GLN A 551 -41.17 -22.45 -45.01
CA GLN A 551 -40.12 -23.31 -44.43
C GLN A 551 -39.01 -22.50 -43.76
N ARG A 552 -38.58 -21.39 -44.36
CA ARG A 552 -37.56 -20.50 -43.77
C ARG A 552 -38.05 -19.85 -42.48
N LEU A 553 -39.30 -19.36 -42.45
CA LEU A 553 -39.88 -18.74 -41.26
C LEU A 553 -40.11 -19.78 -40.16
N ALA A 554 -40.58 -20.97 -40.51
CA ALA A 554 -40.75 -22.09 -39.59
C ALA A 554 -39.40 -22.55 -39.02
N ALA A 555 -38.38 -22.72 -39.86
CA ALA A 555 -37.02 -23.08 -39.42
C ALA A 555 -36.39 -22.00 -38.52
N PHE A 556 -36.65 -20.72 -38.78
CA PHE A 556 -36.19 -19.62 -37.93
C PHE A 556 -36.86 -19.64 -36.54
N LYS A 557 -38.18 -19.84 -36.48
CA LYS A 557 -38.91 -19.98 -35.21
C LYS A 557 -38.50 -21.24 -34.45
N LEU A 558 -38.26 -22.33 -35.18
CA LEU A 558 -37.83 -23.61 -34.63
C LEU A 558 -36.49 -23.49 -33.88
N GLN A 559 -35.52 -22.75 -34.43
CA GLN A 559 -34.19 -22.61 -33.83
C GLN A 559 -34.24 -22.12 -32.38
N ASP A 560 -35.11 -21.16 -32.08
CA ASP A 560 -35.23 -20.54 -30.75
C ASP A 560 -35.98 -21.45 -29.76
N GLN A 561 -36.94 -22.24 -30.25
CA GLN A 561 -37.80 -23.10 -29.43
C GLN A 561 -37.19 -24.49 -29.15
N MET A 562 -36.32 -25.00 -30.02
CA MET A 562 -35.67 -26.31 -29.86
C MET A 562 -34.66 -26.38 -28.69
N GLY A 563 -34.44 -25.28 -27.97
CA GLY A 563 -33.67 -25.27 -26.72
C GLY A 563 -34.46 -25.69 -25.48
N ASP A 564 -35.80 -25.72 -25.53
CA ASP A 564 -36.65 -26.20 -24.42
C ASP A 564 -36.83 -27.73 -24.53
N PRO A 565 -36.39 -28.53 -23.52
CA PRO A 565 -36.55 -29.99 -23.52
C PRO A 565 -38.01 -30.44 -23.71
N SER A 566 -38.96 -29.72 -23.12
CA SER A 566 -40.38 -30.07 -23.22
C SER A 566 -40.96 -29.84 -24.61
N PHE A 567 -40.47 -28.83 -25.32
CA PHE A 567 -40.83 -28.57 -26.71
C PHE A 567 -40.13 -29.57 -27.65
N ALA A 568 -38.87 -29.91 -27.40
CA ALA A 568 -38.12 -30.90 -28.18
C ALA A 568 -38.78 -32.29 -28.12
N ASP A 569 -39.23 -32.72 -26.93
CA ASP A 569 -39.98 -33.97 -26.75
C ASP A 569 -41.31 -33.97 -27.52
N GLN A 570 -42.05 -32.86 -27.49
CA GLN A 570 -43.30 -32.70 -28.26
C GLN A 570 -43.06 -32.69 -29.77
N PHE A 571 -42.04 -31.96 -30.23
CA PHE A 571 -41.64 -31.91 -31.64
C PHE A 571 -41.18 -33.28 -32.16
N ALA A 572 -40.49 -34.06 -31.33
CA ALA A 572 -40.10 -35.44 -31.64
C ALA A 572 -41.33 -36.36 -31.70
N ALA A 573 -42.25 -36.26 -30.74
CA ALA A 573 -43.50 -37.03 -30.71
C ALA A 573 -44.42 -36.74 -31.91
N ASP A 574 -44.45 -35.48 -32.36
CA ASP A 574 -45.22 -35.03 -33.53
C ASP A 574 -44.57 -35.42 -34.89
N GLY A 575 -43.47 -36.18 -34.87
CA GLY A 575 -42.82 -36.67 -36.09
C GLY A 575 -42.00 -35.61 -36.83
N GLY A 576 -41.48 -34.59 -36.14
CA GLY A 576 -40.63 -33.55 -36.70
C GLY A 576 -39.23 -34.03 -37.13
N MET A 577 -38.69 -35.08 -36.49
CA MET A 577 -37.32 -35.56 -36.68
C MET A 577 -37.00 -36.11 -38.09
N PRO A 578 -37.83 -36.97 -38.71
CA PRO A 578 -37.62 -37.40 -40.10
C PRO A 578 -37.61 -36.24 -41.10
N LYS A 579 -38.46 -35.22 -40.88
CA LYS A 579 -38.54 -34.03 -41.74
C LYS A 579 -37.28 -33.17 -41.61
N LEU A 580 -36.78 -33.03 -40.39
CA LEU A 580 -35.53 -32.33 -40.09
C LEU A 580 -34.35 -33.01 -40.81
N GLN A 581 -34.22 -34.33 -40.71
CA GLN A 581 -33.17 -35.10 -41.39
C GLN A 581 -33.23 -34.97 -42.93
N ALA A 582 -34.42 -35.05 -43.52
CA ALA A 582 -34.60 -34.90 -44.97
C ALA A 582 -34.14 -33.51 -45.46
N LEU A 583 -34.44 -32.46 -44.70
CA LEU A 583 -34.03 -31.09 -45.01
C LEU A 583 -32.53 -30.85 -44.75
N MET A 584 -31.89 -31.56 -43.80
CA MET A 584 -30.43 -31.49 -43.61
C MET A 584 -29.66 -32.12 -44.78
N LEU A 585 -30.16 -33.22 -45.35
CA LEU A 585 -29.51 -33.91 -46.47
C LEU A 585 -29.71 -33.19 -47.80
N LYS A 586 -30.91 -32.64 -48.05
CA LYS A 586 -31.31 -32.08 -49.36
C LYS A 586 -31.38 -30.55 -49.41
N GLY A 587 -31.44 -29.87 -48.26
CA GLY A 587 -31.63 -28.42 -48.16
C GLY A 587 -30.45 -27.60 -48.67
N LYS A 588 -30.70 -26.32 -48.98
CA LYS A 588 -29.70 -25.33 -49.43
C LYS A 588 -29.95 -23.95 -48.80
N GLY A 589 -28.91 -23.12 -48.72
CA GLY A 589 -29.02 -21.71 -48.29
C GLY A 589 -29.26 -21.50 -46.79
N ASN A 590 -29.88 -20.36 -46.43
CA ASN A 590 -30.07 -19.97 -45.02
C ASN A 590 -31.09 -20.85 -44.28
N THR A 591 -32.07 -21.44 -44.98
CA THR A 591 -33.02 -22.38 -44.38
C THR A 591 -32.30 -23.60 -43.82
N LEU A 592 -31.30 -24.13 -44.55
CA LEU A 592 -30.43 -25.18 -44.06
C LEU A 592 -29.64 -24.75 -42.81
N ALA A 593 -29.16 -23.50 -42.76
CA ALA A 593 -28.43 -23.00 -41.59
C ALA A 593 -29.29 -22.97 -40.31
N TYR A 594 -30.56 -22.56 -40.41
CA TYR A 594 -31.50 -22.57 -39.28
C TYR A 594 -31.86 -23.99 -38.84
N ILE A 595 -32.01 -24.91 -39.79
CA ILE A 595 -32.30 -26.33 -39.51
C ILE A 595 -31.10 -27.00 -38.82
N LEU A 596 -29.89 -26.78 -39.33
CA LEU A 596 -28.66 -27.28 -38.71
C LEU A 596 -28.45 -26.68 -37.31
N ALA A 597 -28.80 -25.40 -37.10
CA ALA A 597 -28.73 -24.77 -35.78
C ALA A 597 -29.78 -25.37 -34.82
N SER A 598 -31.00 -25.63 -35.30
CA SER A 598 -32.05 -26.32 -34.55
C SER A 598 -31.61 -27.73 -34.14
N PHE A 599 -30.96 -28.46 -35.06
CA PHE A 599 -30.39 -29.78 -34.79
C PHE A 599 -29.23 -29.71 -33.79
N SER A 600 -28.36 -28.70 -33.88
CA SER A 600 -27.29 -28.49 -32.91
C SER A 600 -27.83 -28.26 -31.50
N ASN A 601 -28.92 -27.50 -31.35
CA ASN A 601 -29.57 -27.28 -30.05
C ASN A 601 -30.18 -28.58 -29.50
N LEU A 602 -30.78 -29.41 -30.37
CA LEU A 602 -31.28 -30.74 -30.00
C LEU A 602 -30.16 -31.67 -29.50
N LEU A 603 -29.03 -31.72 -30.22
CA LEU A 603 -27.87 -32.53 -29.80
C LEU A 603 -27.25 -32.04 -28.49
N ALA A 604 -27.35 -30.74 -28.19
CA ALA A 604 -26.89 -30.18 -26.91
C ALA A 604 -27.75 -30.63 -25.72
N LEU A 605 -29.00 -31.05 -25.95
CA LEU A 605 -29.90 -31.63 -24.96
C LEU A 605 -29.77 -33.16 -24.85
N ASP A 606 -28.73 -33.75 -25.47
CA ASP A 606 -28.53 -35.19 -25.59
C ASP A 606 -29.69 -35.96 -26.29
N GLN A 607 -30.45 -35.28 -27.14
CA GLN A 607 -31.56 -35.86 -27.91
C GLN A 607 -31.23 -35.92 -29.41
N GLY A 608 -31.84 -36.87 -30.13
CA GLY A 608 -31.75 -36.95 -31.60
C GLY A 608 -30.48 -37.58 -32.18
N TRP A 609 -29.64 -38.20 -31.34
CA TRP A 609 -28.41 -38.90 -31.74
C TRP A 609 -28.64 -40.07 -32.72
N ASP A 610 -29.80 -40.72 -32.65
CA ASP A 610 -30.17 -41.84 -33.55
C ASP A 610 -30.28 -41.42 -35.02
N TRP A 611 -30.41 -40.11 -35.28
CA TRP A 611 -30.58 -39.53 -36.61
C TRP A 611 -29.25 -39.06 -37.23
N VAL A 612 -28.13 -39.21 -36.50
CA VAL A 612 -26.78 -38.94 -36.99
C VAL A 612 -26.31 -40.12 -37.85
N SER A 613 -26.60 -40.06 -39.15
CA SER A 613 -26.20 -41.09 -40.12
C SER A 613 -24.80 -40.82 -40.72
N PRO A 614 -24.13 -41.86 -41.28
CA PRO A 614 -22.88 -41.66 -42.01
C PRO A 614 -23.03 -40.70 -43.20
N ASP A 615 -24.16 -40.77 -43.91
CA ASP A 615 -24.46 -39.88 -45.03
C ASP A 615 -24.58 -38.42 -44.59
N LEU A 616 -25.17 -38.18 -43.40
CA LEU A 616 -25.25 -36.85 -42.81
C LEU A 616 -23.86 -36.33 -42.42
N THR A 617 -23.01 -37.19 -41.85
CA THR A 617 -21.65 -36.82 -41.46
C THR A 617 -20.81 -36.46 -42.68
N ASP A 618 -20.91 -37.23 -43.78
CA ASP A 618 -20.24 -36.90 -45.03
C ASP A 618 -20.75 -35.57 -45.61
N ARG A 619 -22.08 -35.36 -45.59
CA ARG A 619 -22.69 -34.10 -46.02
C ARG A 619 -22.23 -32.90 -45.18
N LEU A 620 -22.12 -33.03 -43.86
CA LEU A 620 -21.64 -31.95 -42.99
C LEU A 620 -20.19 -31.54 -43.31
N VAL A 621 -19.31 -32.51 -43.60
CA VAL A 621 -17.93 -32.23 -44.03
C VAL A 621 -17.91 -31.52 -45.38
N GLU A 622 -18.80 -31.86 -46.32
CA GLU A 622 -18.97 -31.14 -47.58
C GLU A 622 -19.45 -29.70 -47.37
N LEU A 623 -20.41 -29.50 -46.45
CA LEU A 623 -21.00 -28.19 -46.15
C LEU A 623 -20.03 -27.24 -45.46
N VAL A 624 -19.03 -27.74 -44.73
CA VAL A 624 -17.92 -26.93 -44.20
C VAL A 624 -17.09 -26.29 -45.32
N LEU A 625 -17.01 -26.92 -46.49
CA LEU A 625 -16.34 -26.38 -47.67
C LEU A 625 -17.22 -25.41 -48.49
N SER A 626 -18.50 -25.24 -48.11
CA SER A 626 -19.42 -24.36 -48.83
C SER A 626 -19.06 -22.88 -48.65
N PRO A 627 -19.34 -22.00 -49.63
CA PRO A 627 -19.01 -20.57 -49.53
C PRO A 627 -19.92 -19.78 -48.57
N SER A 628 -20.97 -20.40 -48.01
CA SER A 628 -21.94 -19.72 -47.16
C SER A 628 -21.55 -19.78 -45.68
N VAL A 629 -21.16 -18.63 -45.13
CA VAL A 629 -20.72 -18.48 -43.73
C VAL A 629 -21.75 -19.01 -42.72
N ASN A 630 -23.04 -18.79 -42.95
CA ASN A 630 -24.11 -19.25 -42.04
C ASN A 630 -24.23 -20.78 -42.01
N VAL A 631 -24.10 -21.42 -43.18
CA VAL A 631 -24.16 -22.88 -43.31
C VAL A 631 -22.89 -23.50 -42.74
N GLN A 632 -21.72 -22.91 -43.01
CA GLN A 632 -20.45 -23.32 -42.40
C GLN A 632 -20.52 -23.28 -40.88
N ARG A 633 -20.99 -22.17 -40.31
CA ARG A 633 -21.14 -21.99 -38.85
C ARG A 633 -22.02 -23.09 -38.23
N ALA A 634 -23.19 -23.33 -38.81
CA ALA A 634 -24.12 -24.32 -38.29
C ALA A 634 -23.59 -25.75 -38.44
N SER A 635 -22.93 -26.06 -39.57
CA SER A 635 -22.32 -27.37 -39.82
C SER A 635 -21.18 -27.66 -38.85
N MET A 636 -20.31 -26.69 -38.60
CA MET A 636 -19.20 -26.82 -37.65
C MET A 636 -19.70 -27.05 -36.21
N ARG A 637 -20.77 -26.37 -35.78
CA ARG A 637 -21.37 -26.60 -34.45
C ARG A 637 -21.85 -28.04 -34.26
N VAL A 638 -22.55 -28.58 -35.27
CA VAL A 638 -23.01 -29.98 -35.24
C VAL A 638 -21.81 -30.93 -35.17
N LEU A 639 -20.74 -30.67 -35.93
CA LEU A 639 -19.51 -31.46 -35.87
C LEU A 639 -18.83 -31.40 -34.49
N VAL A 640 -18.83 -30.25 -33.81
CA VAL A 640 -18.29 -30.12 -32.44
C VAL A 640 -19.02 -31.07 -31.48
N HIS A 641 -20.35 -31.13 -31.54
CA HIS A 641 -21.14 -32.05 -30.71
C HIS A 641 -20.81 -33.52 -31.03
N ILE A 642 -20.73 -33.87 -32.32
CA ILE A 642 -20.40 -35.24 -32.76
C ILE A 642 -19.02 -35.68 -32.23
N VAL A 643 -18.02 -34.79 -32.24
CA VAL A 643 -16.66 -35.10 -31.78
C VAL A 643 -16.55 -35.16 -30.25
N ASN A 644 -17.28 -34.30 -29.52
CA ASN A 644 -17.23 -34.26 -28.06
C ASN A 644 -18.04 -35.36 -27.35
N ARG A 645 -18.74 -36.23 -28.09
CA ARG A 645 -19.54 -37.32 -27.50
C ARG A 645 -18.63 -38.34 -26.78
N PRO A 646 -18.86 -38.64 -25.49
CA PRO A 646 -18.06 -39.62 -24.73
C PRO A 646 -18.12 -41.02 -25.34
N ARG A 647 -16.96 -41.71 -25.42
CA ARG A 647 -16.80 -43.04 -26.04
C ARG A 647 -17.46 -44.18 -25.23
N ASP A 648 -17.90 -43.94 -24.00
CA ASP A 648 -18.42 -44.96 -23.07
C ASP A 648 -19.93 -45.25 -23.20
N SER A 649 -20.64 -44.59 -24.13
CA SER A 649 -22.06 -44.87 -24.36
C SER A 649 -22.23 -46.22 -25.11
N PRO A 650 -23.03 -47.17 -24.62
CA PRO A 650 -23.16 -48.52 -25.18
C PRO A 650 -23.78 -48.59 -26.60
N GLN A 651 -24.21 -47.46 -27.15
CA GLN A 651 -24.70 -47.29 -28.53
C GLN A 651 -23.74 -46.47 -29.43
N SER A 652 -22.52 -46.19 -28.97
CA SER A 652 -21.49 -45.46 -29.72
C SER A 652 -20.90 -46.32 -30.86
N THR A 653 -21.68 -46.56 -31.92
CA THR A 653 -21.11 -47.02 -33.18
C THR A 653 -20.24 -45.90 -33.75
N ASN A 654 -18.91 -46.06 -33.75
CA ASN A 654 -17.95 -45.63 -34.77
C ASN A 654 -18.07 -44.24 -35.46
N ASN A 655 -18.83 -43.28 -34.94
CA ASN A 655 -19.15 -42.00 -35.59
C ASN A 655 -17.90 -41.17 -35.88
N TYR A 656 -16.87 -41.24 -35.02
CA TYR A 656 -15.59 -40.60 -35.27
C TYR A 656 -14.78 -41.28 -36.38
N SER A 657 -14.75 -42.62 -36.45
CA SER A 657 -14.06 -43.31 -37.55
C SER A 657 -14.70 -43.01 -38.91
N ILE A 658 -16.02 -42.80 -38.91
CA ILE A 658 -16.80 -42.36 -40.06
C ILE A 658 -16.45 -40.90 -40.42
N LEU A 659 -16.37 -40.01 -39.42
CA LEU A 659 -15.91 -38.63 -39.61
C LEU A 659 -14.46 -38.59 -40.14
N GLN A 660 -13.56 -39.39 -39.60
CA GLN A 660 -12.17 -39.48 -40.02
C GLN A 660 -12.05 -40.02 -41.45
N ALA A 661 -12.87 -41.01 -41.82
CA ALA A 661 -12.96 -41.50 -43.20
C ALA A 661 -13.49 -40.41 -44.16
N ALA A 662 -14.52 -39.66 -43.77
CA ALA A 662 -15.05 -38.53 -44.55
C ALA A 662 -14.04 -37.38 -44.70
N ILE A 663 -13.29 -37.05 -43.64
CA ILE A 663 -12.22 -36.05 -43.67
C ILE A 663 -11.05 -36.52 -44.54
N GLN A 664 -10.68 -37.80 -44.51
CA GLN A 664 -9.62 -38.35 -45.36
C GLN A 664 -9.96 -38.26 -46.85
N GLN A 665 -11.23 -38.39 -47.22
CA GLN A 665 -11.70 -38.22 -48.59
C GLN A 665 -11.64 -36.75 -49.06
N ARG A 666 -11.55 -35.77 -48.14
CA ARG A 666 -11.54 -34.33 -48.44
C ARG A 666 -10.36 -33.60 -47.77
N PRO A 667 -9.16 -33.62 -48.38
CA PRO A 667 -7.96 -33.07 -47.75
C PRO A 667 -8.01 -31.56 -47.48
N ALA A 668 -8.79 -30.79 -48.27
CA ALA A 668 -8.97 -29.34 -48.14
C ALA A 668 -9.76 -28.90 -46.89
N PHE A 669 -10.28 -29.86 -46.11
CA PHE A 669 -11.02 -29.59 -44.89
C PHE A 669 -10.20 -28.80 -43.86
N TYR A 670 -8.97 -29.25 -43.58
CA TYR A 670 -8.09 -28.58 -42.62
C TYR A 670 -7.63 -27.20 -43.10
N ASP A 671 -7.34 -27.05 -44.40
CA ASP A 671 -7.00 -25.75 -45.00
C ASP A 671 -8.14 -24.75 -44.81
N THR A 672 -9.38 -25.19 -45.03
CA THR A 672 -10.57 -24.35 -44.85
C THR A 672 -10.75 -23.94 -43.40
N LEU A 673 -10.57 -24.85 -42.44
CA LEU A 673 -10.63 -24.51 -41.02
C LEU A 673 -9.59 -23.44 -40.65
N VAL A 674 -8.32 -23.63 -41.02
CA VAL A 674 -7.25 -22.66 -40.68
C VAL A 674 -7.46 -21.32 -41.37
N ASN A 675 -7.94 -21.30 -42.63
CA ASN A 675 -8.27 -20.06 -43.34
C ASN A 675 -9.46 -19.32 -42.72
N THR A 676 -10.48 -20.04 -42.22
CA THR A 676 -11.64 -19.41 -41.55
C THR A 676 -11.28 -18.71 -40.25
N LEU A 677 -10.19 -19.10 -39.58
CA LEU A 677 -9.66 -18.40 -38.40
C LEU A 677 -9.16 -16.99 -38.71
N SER A 678 -8.85 -16.70 -39.97
CA SER A 678 -8.46 -15.36 -40.42
C SER A 678 -9.67 -14.52 -40.86
N SER A 679 -10.90 -15.01 -40.69
CA SER A 679 -12.11 -14.27 -41.02
C SER A 679 -12.37 -13.11 -40.05
N SER A 680 -13.11 -12.10 -40.51
CA SER A 680 -13.53 -10.95 -39.69
C SER A 680 -14.66 -11.29 -38.71
N ASP A 681 -15.29 -12.46 -38.84
CA ASP A 681 -16.43 -12.88 -38.04
C ASP A 681 -15.97 -13.72 -36.84
N HIS A 682 -15.94 -13.09 -35.67
CA HIS A 682 -15.49 -13.73 -34.44
C HIS A 682 -16.36 -14.91 -34.02
N GLY A 683 -17.65 -14.93 -34.36
CA GLY A 683 -18.53 -16.05 -34.03
C GLY A 683 -18.18 -17.31 -34.81
N VAL A 684 -17.77 -17.16 -36.08
CA VAL A 684 -17.26 -18.27 -36.90
C VAL A 684 -15.92 -18.74 -36.35
N CYS A 685 -15.01 -17.81 -36.03
CA CYS A 685 -13.72 -18.15 -35.43
C CYS A 685 -13.88 -18.93 -34.12
N ALA A 686 -14.81 -18.54 -33.23
CA ALA A 686 -15.08 -19.25 -31.97
C ALA A 686 -15.42 -20.73 -32.22
N ILE A 687 -16.32 -20.98 -33.17
CA ILE A 687 -16.81 -22.32 -33.49
C ILE A 687 -15.72 -23.14 -34.21
N THR A 688 -14.98 -22.52 -35.13
CA THR A 688 -13.82 -23.16 -35.78
C THR A 688 -12.77 -23.57 -34.75
N ILE A 689 -12.42 -22.71 -33.79
CA ILE A 689 -11.46 -23.05 -32.71
C ILE A 689 -12.03 -24.16 -31.84
N SER A 690 -13.31 -24.10 -31.48
CA SER A 690 -13.97 -25.16 -30.69
C SER A 690 -13.93 -26.51 -31.40
N LEU A 691 -14.10 -26.53 -32.72
CA LEU A 691 -13.95 -27.74 -33.53
C LEU A 691 -12.51 -28.25 -33.55
N ILE A 692 -11.53 -27.34 -33.68
CA ILE A 692 -10.11 -27.69 -33.61
C ILE A 692 -9.75 -28.25 -32.22
N ASN A 693 -10.28 -27.67 -31.14
CA ASN A 693 -10.08 -28.15 -29.77
C ASN A 693 -10.67 -29.55 -29.60
N ALA A 694 -11.90 -29.77 -30.06
CA ALA A 694 -12.56 -31.08 -30.02
C ALA A 694 -11.75 -32.15 -30.78
N LEU A 695 -11.29 -31.83 -32.01
CA LEU A 695 -10.44 -32.72 -32.81
C LEU A 695 -9.07 -32.98 -32.14
N THR A 696 -8.51 -31.96 -31.48
CA THR A 696 -7.22 -32.08 -30.77
C THR A 696 -7.36 -32.95 -29.52
N ARG A 697 -8.41 -32.76 -28.72
CA ARG A 697 -8.72 -33.62 -27.55
C ARG A 697 -8.88 -35.07 -27.97
N ASP A 698 -9.62 -35.33 -29.04
CA ASP A 698 -9.84 -36.69 -29.52
C ASP A 698 -8.55 -37.34 -30.06
N ALA A 699 -7.75 -36.59 -30.83
CA ALA A 699 -6.43 -37.05 -31.28
C ALA A 699 -5.52 -37.39 -30.08
N LEU A 700 -5.56 -36.58 -29.01
CA LEU A 700 -4.82 -36.84 -27.77
C LEU A 700 -5.38 -38.04 -26.98
N ALA A 701 -6.67 -38.38 -27.12
CA ALA A 701 -7.30 -39.54 -26.48
C ALA A 701 -7.16 -40.85 -27.30
N SER A 702 -6.60 -40.79 -28.52
CA SER A 702 -6.39 -41.97 -29.35
C SER A 702 -5.30 -42.89 -28.77
N PRO A 703 -5.52 -44.21 -28.69
CA PRO A 703 -4.54 -45.17 -28.17
C PRO A 703 -3.38 -45.45 -29.14
N GLN A 704 -3.43 -44.99 -30.39
CA GLN A 704 -2.31 -45.11 -31.33
C GLN A 704 -1.22 -44.05 -31.04
N GLU A 705 -0.04 -44.52 -30.62
CA GLU A 705 1.05 -43.68 -30.08
C GLU A 705 1.59 -42.60 -31.03
N ASP A 706 1.38 -42.71 -32.35
CA ASP A 706 1.92 -41.76 -33.36
C ASP A 706 0.87 -40.89 -34.06
N HIS A 707 -0.43 -41.08 -33.79
CA HIS A 707 -1.49 -40.40 -34.54
C HIS A 707 -1.61 -38.91 -34.17
N TRP A 708 -1.52 -38.58 -32.87
CA TRP A 708 -1.57 -37.21 -32.36
C TRP A 708 -0.38 -36.35 -32.84
N ALA A 709 0.81 -36.95 -32.99
CA ALA A 709 2.01 -36.26 -33.46
C ALA A 709 1.88 -35.83 -34.92
N LYS A 710 1.46 -36.75 -35.82
CA LYS A 710 1.22 -36.45 -37.24
C LYS A 710 0.08 -35.43 -37.43
N PHE A 711 -0.94 -35.49 -36.57
CA PHE A 711 -2.03 -34.52 -36.57
C PHE A 711 -1.54 -33.11 -36.18
N ALA A 712 -0.76 -33.01 -35.10
CA ALA A 712 -0.16 -31.76 -34.65
C ALA A 712 0.78 -31.16 -35.72
N GLU A 713 1.66 -31.96 -36.32
CA GLU A 713 2.56 -31.54 -37.41
C GLU A 713 1.80 -31.00 -38.61
N ARG A 714 0.71 -31.68 -39.02
CA ARG A 714 -0.14 -31.24 -40.13
C ARG A 714 -0.78 -29.88 -39.85
N LEU A 715 -1.34 -29.68 -38.65
CA LEU A 715 -1.94 -28.39 -38.27
C LEU A 715 -0.90 -27.28 -38.13
N GLN A 716 0.29 -27.60 -37.62
CA GLN A 716 1.42 -26.66 -37.53
C GLN A 716 1.91 -26.24 -38.92
N GLY A 717 2.04 -27.18 -39.86
CA GLY A 717 2.42 -26.91 -41.25
C GLY A 717 1.44 -26.03 -42.00
N LEU A 718 0.16 -26.04 -41.61
CA LEU A 718 -0.87 -25.14 -42.14
C LEU A 718 -0.88 -23.73 -41.50
N GLY A 719 -0.03 -23.49 -40.48
CA GLY A 719 0.09 -22.19 -39.83
C GLY A 719 -0.93 -21.91 -38.73
N LEU A 720 -1.55 -22.95 -38.14
CA LEU A 720 -2.56 -22.81 -37.08
C LEU A 720 -2.09 -21.93 -35.91
N LEU A 721 -0.88 -22.17 -35.39
CA LEU A 721 -0.32 -21.43 -34.26
C LEU A 721 -0.24 -19.93 -34.52
N LYS A 722 0.09 -19.52 -35.74
CA LYS A 722 0.16 -18.10 -36.13
C LYS A 722 -1.22 -17.47 -36.20
N SER A 723 -2.20 -18.18 -36.74
CA SER A 723 -3.59 -17.73 -36.82
C SER A 723 -4.18 -17.56 -35.41
N VAL A 724 -4.02 -18.56 -34.53
CA VAL A 724 -4.51 -18.50 -33.15
C VAL A 724 -3.78 -17.44 -32.33
N TYR A 725 -2.47 -17.28 -32.48
CA TYR A 725 -1.70 -16.20 -31.85
C TYR A 725 -2.26 -14.82 -32.21
N THR A 726 -2.60 -14.60 -33.49
CA THR A 726 -3.20 -13.34 -33.95
C THR A 726 -4.59 -13.11 -33.35
N LEU A 727 -5.40 -14.17 -33.24
CA LEU A 727 -6.70 -14.15 -32.58
C LEU A 727 -6.59 -13.85 -31.08
N MET A 728 -5.64 -14.49 -30.37
CA MET A 728 -5.35 -14.25 -28.96
C MET A 728 -4.84 -12.83 -28.69
N GLN A 729 -4.37 -12.10 -29.70
CA GLN A 729 -3.98 -10.69 -29.60
C GLN A 729 -5.08 -9.70 -30.02
N SER A 730 -6.23 -10.19 -30.47
CA SER A 730 -7.34 -9.35 -30.91
C SER A 730 -7.95 -8.52 -29.77
N ALA A 731 -8.62 -7.42 -30.13
CA ALA A 731 -9.28 -6.54 -29.17
C ALA A 731 -10.64 -7.08 -28.69
N THR A 732 -11.23 -8.02 -29.43
CA THR A 732 -12.55 -8.64 -29.23
C THR A 732 -12.43 -10.00 -28.54
N LEU A 733 -11.64 -10.05 -27.46
CA LEU A 733 -11.32 -11.29 -26.75
C LEU A 733 -12.51 -11.87 -25.96
N ILE A 734 -13.46 -11.02 -25.54
CA ILE A 734 -14.58 -11.40 -24.66
C ILE A 734 -15.39 -12.55 -25.27
N ASP A 735 -15.67 -12.49 -26.58
CA ASP A 735 -16.49 -13.50 -27.27
C ASP A 735 -15.72 -14.79 -27.61
N LEU A 736 -14.38 -14.75 -27.58
CA LEU A 736 -13.48 -15.83 -27.98
C LEU A 736 -12.79 -16.50 -26.79
N ASN A 737 -12.98 -15.99 -25.57
CA ASN A 737 -12.14 -16.32 -24.42
C ASN A 737 -12.17 -17.81 -24.07
N GLY A 738 -13.37 -18.41 -24.00
CA GLY A 738 -13.53 -19.84 -23.68
C GLY A 738 -12.78 -20.77 -24.64
N PRO A 739 -13.07 -20.75 -25.96
CA PRO A 739 -12.37 -21.58 -26.93
C PRO A 739 -10.86 -21.34 -26.99
N LEU A 740 -10.39 -20.11 -26.76
CA LEU A 740 -8.96 -19.78 -26.76
C LEU A 740 -8.23 -20.31 -25.53
N LEU A 741 -8.84 -20.25 -24.35
CA LEU A 741 -8.29 -20.82 -23.12
C LEU A 741 -8.21 -22.35 -23.20
N GLU A 742 -9.25 -22.98 -23.75
CA GLU A 742 -9.24 -24.42 -24.01
C GLU A 742 -8.12 -24.80 -25.00
N TYR A 743 -7.91 -24.03 -26.07
CA TYR A 743 -6.79 -24.26 -26.98
C TYR A 743 -5.44 -24.13 -26.27
N GLN A 744 -5.26 -23.10 -25.44
CA GLN A 744 -4.05 -22.88 -24.66
C GLN A 744 -3.76 -24.06 -23.73
N TYR A 745 -4.79 -24.56 -23.03
CA TYR A 745 -4.71 -25.73 -22.17
C TYR A 745 -4.32 -27.00 -22.96
N LEU A 746 -4.98 -27.26 -24.09
CA LEU A 746 -4.66 -28.39 -24.97
C LEU A 746 -3.23 -28.27 -25.53
N HIS A 747 -2.76 -27.06 -25.81
CA HIS A 747 -1.39 -26.82 -26.25
C HIS A 747 -0.37 -27.12 -25.14
N LYS A 748 -0.66 -26.79 -23.87
CA LYS A 748 0.17 -27.22 -22.72
C LYS A 748 0.21 -28.75 -22.58
N ILE A 749 -0.92 -29.44 -22.75
CA ILE A 749 -0.96 -30.91 -22.76
C ILE A 749 -0.10 -31.47 -23.90
N LEU A 750 -0.15 -30.86 -25.08
CA LEU A 750 0.69 -31.28 -26.21
C LEU A 750 2.17 -31.14 -25.87
N LEU A 751 2.60 -29.99 -25.30
CA LEU A 751 3.98 -29.79 -24.83
C LEU A 751 4.39 -30.81 -23.77
N ARG A 752 3.50 -31.14 -22.83
CA ARG A 752 3.72 -32.20 -21.84
C ARG A 752 3.88 -33.56 -22.50
N LYS A 753 3.04 -33.94 -23.46
CA LYS A 753 3.21 -35.21 -24.20
C LYS A 753 4.54 -35.27 -24.93
N TRP A 754 4.95 -34.20 -25.60
CA TRP A 754 6.26 -34.12 -26.26
C TRP A 754 7.43 -34.23 -25.27
N ARG A 755 7.29 -33.72 -24.05
CA ARG A 755 8.30 -33.88 -23.00
C ARG A 755 8.30 -35.29 -22.41
N ASP A 756 7.13 -35.88 -22.19
CA ASP A 756 7.00 -37.21 -21.58
C ASP A 756 7.41 -38.34 -22.55
N VAL A 757 7.53 -38.05 -23.86
CA VAL A 757 8.16 -38.96 -24.83
C VAL A 757 9.65 -39.10 -24.51
N PRO A 758 10.10 -40.29 -24.05
CA PRO A 758 11.51 -40.48 -23.70
C PRO A 758 12.37 -40.45 -24.96
N PHE A 759 13.58 -39.91 -24.82
CA PHE A 759 14.55 -39.92 -25.91
C PHE A 759 15.06 -41.36 -26.15
N ASP A 760 14.73 -41.93 -27.32
CA ASP A 760 15.18 -43.26 -27.75
C ASP A 760 15.91 -43.23 -29.11
N LEU A 761 17.15 -43.75 -29.16
CA LEU A 761 17.94 -43.90 -30.38
C LEU A 761 17.40 -44.96 -31.35
N SER A 762 16.52 -45.85 -30.90
CA SER A 762 15.87 -46.87 -31.74
C SER A 762 14.91 -46.22 -32.75
N ARG A 763 14.28 -45.10 -32.38
CA ARG A 763 13.34 -44.34 -33.21
C ARG A 763 14.06 -43.61 -34.34
N GLN A 764 13.52 -43.72 -35.55
CA GLN A 764 14.14 -43.12 -36.74
C GLN A 764 14.16 -41.59 -36.66
N ASP A 765 13.12 -40.96 -36.11
CA ASP A 765 12.98 -39.51 -36.06
C ASP A 765 13.99 -38.86 -35.12
N HIS A 766 14.21 -39.47 -33.95
CA HIS A 766 15.20 -39.02 -32.97
C HIS A 766 16.62 -39.15 -33.53
N ARG A 767 16.90 -40.26 -34.22
CA ARG A 767 18.19 -40.49 -34.90
C ARG A 767 18.42 -39.49 -36.02
N ARG A 768 17.38 -39.14 -36.79
CA ARG A 768 17.46 -38.12 -37.84
C ARG A 768 17.72 -36.74 -37.25
N ALA A 769 17.01 -36.34 -36.21
CA ALA A 769 17.20 -35.07 -35.50
C ALA A 769 18.66 -34.90 -35.02
N LEU A 770 19.20 -35.89 -34.30
CA LEU A 770 20.59 -35.86 -33.86
C LEU A 770 21.61 -35.84 -35.00
N LYS A 771 21.34 -36.57 -36.09
CA LYS A 771 22.20 -36.51 -37.29
C LYS A 771 22.21 -35.11 -37.90
N THR A 772 21.05 -34.44 -37.96
CA THR A 772 20.95 -33.06 -38.46
C THR A 772 21.72 -32.09 -37.56
N ILE A 773 21.55 -32.17 -36.23
CA ILE A 773 22.27 -31.31 -35.28
C ILE A 773 23.79 -31.51 -35.41
N ASN A 774 24.24 -32.76 -35.48
CA ASN A 774 25.66 -33.08 -35.62
C ASN A 774 26.23 -32.65 -36.99
N ALA A 775 25.46 -32.77 -38.07
CA ALA A 775 25.87 -32.30 -39.40
C ALA A 775 26.00 -30.77 -39.42
N ALA A 776 25.05 -30.05 -38.84
CA ALA A 776 25.08 -28.59 -38.71
C ALA A 776 26.24 -28.10 -37.81
N SER A 777 26.71 -28.92 -36.88
CA SER A 777 27.86 -28.63 -36.02
C SER A 777 29.23 -28.74 -36.72
N LYS A 778 29.32 -29.37 -37.90
CA LYS A 778 30.59 -29.51 -38.65
C LYS A 778 30.80 -28.32 -39.58
N ALA A 779 32.06 -27.91 -39.78
CA ALA A 779 32.38 -26.84 -40.73
C ALA A 779 32.16 -27.30 -42.17
N ARG A 780 31.69 -26.40 -43.05
CA ARG A 780 31.40 -26.71 -44.47
C ARG A 780 32.59 -27.31 -45.24
N ASP A 781 33.82 -26.96 -44.84
CA ASP A 781 35.08 -27.46 -45.41
C ASP A 781 35.49 -28.88 -44.96
N GLU A 782 34.86 -29.45 -43.91
CA GLU A 782 35.14 -30.81 -43.42
C GLU A 782 34.27 -31.89 -44.09
N LEU A 783 33.26 -31.50 -44.87
CA LEU A 783 32.31 -32.42 -45.52
C LEU A 783 32.86 -33.05 -46.82
N SER A 784 34.06 -32.68 -47.27
CA SER A 784 34.68 -33.17 -48.51
C SER A 784 35.79 -34.21 -48.33
N ALA A 785 36.02 -34.72 -47.11
CA ALA A 785 37.02 -35.75 -46.84
C ALA A 785 36.36 -37.10 -46.46
N ASP A 786 36.79 -38.18 -47.11
CA ASP A 786 36.24 -39.54 -47.05
C ASP A 786 35.81 -40.04 -45.65
N GLU A 787 34.59 -40.56 -45.59
CA GLU A 787 33.77 -40.72 -44.38
C GLU A 787 33.87 -42.12 -43.70
N SER A 788 34.99 -42.84 -43.78
CA SER A 788 35.00 -44.27 -43.38
C SER A 788 35.82 -44.71 -42.16
N THR A 789 36.66 -43.91 -41.48
CA THR A 789 37.50 -44.47 -40.39
C THR A 789 37.93 -43.53 -39.24
N ARG A 790 37.10 -42.57 -38.79
CA ARG A 790 37.36 -41.90 -37.50
C ARG A 790 36.07 -41.71 -36.70
N VAL A 791 35.84 -42.59 -35.73
CA VAL A 791 34.92 -42.30 -34.62
C VAL A 791 35.59 -41.22 -33.77
N GLU A 792 35.20 -39.96 -33.95
CA GLU A 792 35.66 -38.86 -33.08
C GLU A 792 35.09 -39.08 -31.66
N PRO A 793 35.93 -39.34 -30.63
CA PRO A 793 35.49 -39.65 -29.27
C PRO A 793 34.82 -38.47 -28.53
N SER A 794 34.74 -37.29 -29.16
CA SER A 794 34.34 -36.03 -28.53
C SER A 794 33.31 -35.23 -29.34
N ARG A 795 32.53 -35.90 -30.21
CA ARG A 795 31.51 -35.26 -31.06
C ARG A 795 30.42 -34.52 -30.26
N TRP A 796 29.94 -35.12 -29.18
CA TRP A 796 28.84 -34.57 -28.36
C TRP A 796 29.36 -33.62 -27.27
N LYS A 797 30.57 -33.84 -26.77
CA LYS A 797 31.28 -32.88 -25.90
C LYS A 797 31.52 -31.54 -26.60
N ARG A 798 31.83 -31.56 -27.91
CA ARG A 798 31.97 -30.33 -28.73
C ARG A 798 30.70 -29.47 -28.72
N LEU A 799 29.53 -30.10 -28.68
CA LEU A 799 28.23 -29.45 -28.66
C LEU A 799 27.82 -28.95 -27.26
N GLY A 800 28.58 -29.32 -26.22
CA GLY A 800 28.32 -28.90 -24.85
C GLY A 800 27.43 -29.85 -24.06
N PHE A 801 27.45 -31.15 -24.36
CA PHE A 801 26.89 -32.17 -23.46
C PHE A 801 27.96 -32.63 -22.44
N SER A 802 27.56 -32.80 -21.18
CA SER A 802 28.40 -33.34 -20.09
C SER A 802 28.85 -34.80 -20.32
N ALA A 803 28.00 -35.62 -20.96
CA ALA A 803 28.28 -37.02 -21.25
C ALA A 803 28.59 -37.27 -22.73
N GLU A 804 29.35 -38.33 -23.04
CA GLU A 804 29.59 -38.78 -24.42
C GLU A 804 28.35 -39.38 -25.08
N THR A 805 27.33 -39.70 -24.29
CA THR A 805 26.01 -40.13 -24.74
C THR A 805 24.99 -39.05 -24.40
N PRO A 806 24.28 -38.48 -25.40
CA PRO A 806 23.34 -37.39 -25.16
C PRO A 806 22.04 -37.85 -24.46
N GLU A 807 21.80 -39.17 -24.36
CA GLU A 807 20.61 -39.76 -23.74
C GLU A 807 20.36 -39.28 -22.32
N ALA A 808 21.40 -39.23 -21.49
CA ALA A 808 21.28 -38.83 -20.09
C ALA A 808 20.87 -37.35 -19.93
N ALA A 809 21.27 -36.49 -20.86
CA ALA A 809 20.95 -35.07 -20.82
C ALA A 809 19.47 -34.79 -21.16
N PHE A 810 18.88 -35.61 -22.03
CA PHE A 810 17.46 -35.49 -22.40
C PHE A 810 16.50 -36.16 -21.40
N ALA A 811 17.00 -36.74 -20.29
CA ALA A 811 16.15 -37.45 -19.33
C ALA A 811 15.09 -36.55 -18.68
N GLU A 812 15.40 -35.28 -18.43
CA GLU A 812 14.48 -34.32 -17.79
C GLU A 812 13.54 -33.62 -18.79
N THR A 813 14.02 -33.30 -19.99
CA THR A 813 13.27 -32.53 -21.00
C THR A 813 12.62 -33.39 -22.09
N GLY A 814 12.99 -34.67 -22.19
CA GLY A 814 12.53 -35.62 -23.21
C GLY A 814 12.74 -35.15 -24.65
N TYR A 815 11.86 -35.60 -25.55
CA TYR A 815 11.90 -35.23 -26.97
C TYR A 815 11.70 -33.72 -27.20
N LEU A 816 10.93 -33.04 -26.35
CA LEU A 816 10.72 -31.58 -26.44
C LEU A 816 12.05 -30.82 -26.46
N GLY A 817 12.96 -31.11 -25.52
CA GLY A 817 14.27 -30.43 -25.47
C GLY A 817 15.16 -30.70 -26.68
N MET A 818 15.06 -31.90 -27.27
CA MET A 818 15.76 -32.22 -28.52
C MET A 818 15.15 -31.45 -29.71
N SER A 819 13.81 -31.37 -29.78
CA SER A 819 13.11 -30.62 -30.83
C SER A 819 13.44 -29.13 -30.76
N ASP A 820 13.43 -28.55 -29.56
CA ASP A 820 13.78 -27.14 -29.35
C ASP A 820 15.22 -26.84 -29.80
N LEU A 821 16.17 -27.71 -29.45
CA LEU A 821 17.56 -27.60 -29.90
C LEU A 821 17.67 -27.71 -31.43
N LEU A 822 16.94 -28.65 -32.04
CA LEU A 822 16.91 -28.82 -33.50
C LEU A 822 16.33 -27.60 -34.20
N ASP A 823 15.24 -27.04 -33.68
CA ASP A 823 14.57 -25.86 -34.23
C ASP A 823 15.47 -24.62 -34.12
N TYR A 824 16.19 -24.46 -33.01
CA TYR A 824 17.20 -23.43 -32.86
C TYR A 824 18.31 -23.56 -33.93
N VAL A 825 18.87 -24.76 -34.10
CA VAL A 825 19.93 -25.02 -35.09
C VAL A 825 19.46 -24.75 -36.52
N ARG A 826 18.21 -25.11 -36.86
CA ARG A 826 17.62 -24.89 -38.18
C ARG A 826 17.25 -23.43 -38.45
N SER A 827 17.03 -22.64 -37.40
CA SER A 827 16.60 -21.25 -37.55
C SER A 827 17.68 -20.37 -38.21
N ASP A 828 18.95 -20.61 -37.88
CA ASP A 828 20.11 -19.94 -38.50
C ASP A 828 21.35 -20.85 -38.41
N GLU A 829 21.47 -21.78 -39.37
CA GLU A 829 22.58 -22.74 -39.43
C GLU A 829 23.95 -22.04 -39.53
N ASP A 830 24.03 -20.91 -40.25
CA ASP A 830 25.26 -20.16 -40.43
C ASP A 830 25.72 -19.49 -39.13
N ALA A 831 24.80 -18.86 -38.39
CA ALA A 831 25.12 -18.27 -37.09
C ALA A 831 25.50 -19.33 -36.06
N PHE A 832 24.82 -20.48 -36.08
CA PHE A 832 25.16 -21.62 -35.23
C PHE A 832 26.57 -22.15 -35.52
N GLN A 833 26.95 -22.32 -36.78
CA GLN A 833 28.31 -22.73 -37.16
C GLN A 833 29.38 -21.73 -36.73
N ARG A 834 29.11 -20.42 -36.88
CA ARG A 834 30.02 -19.38 -36.38
C ARG A 834 30.19 -19.45 -34.87
N LEU A 835 29.10 -19.68 -34.13
CA LEU A 835 29.12 -19.82 -32.68
C LEU A 835 29.95 -21.06 -32.28
N MET A 836 29.78 -22.18 -32.96
CA MET A 836 30.59 -23.40 -32.74
C MET A 836 32.08 -23.15 -33.00
N LEU A 837 32.43 -22.40 -34.06
CA LEU A 837 33.80 -22.00 -34.36
C LEU A 837 34.37 -21.00 -33.35
N GLU A 838 33.54 -20.13 -32.76
CA GLU A 838 33.96 -19.22 -31.70
C GLU A 838 34.26 -19.99 -30.40
N GLN A 839 33.40 -20.95 -30.03
CA GLN A 839 33.59 -21.77 -28.85
C GLN A 839 34.78 -22.74 -29.00
N SER A 840 35.04 -23.26 -30.20
CA SER A 840 36.18 -24.16 -30.42
C SER A 840 37.53 -23.47 -30.20
N LYS A 841 37.62 -22.15 -30.43
CA LYS A 841 38.80 -21.32 -30.15
C LYS A 841 39.04 -21.04 -28.66
N LYS A 842 38.04 -21.26 -27.80
CA LYS A 842 38.12 -21.04 -26.35
C LYS A 842 38.61 -22.30 -25.62
N PRO A 843 39.31 -22.17 -24.47
CA PRO A 843 39.67 -23.32 -23.64
C PRO A 843 38.42 -23.98 -23.05
N GLU A 844 38.47 -25.29 -22.80
CA GLU A 844 37.30 -26.12 -22.42
C GLU A 844 36.50 -25.57 -21.24
N GLN A 845 37.18 -25.05 -20.22
CA GLN A 845 36.57 -24.44 -19.02
C GLN A 845 35.75 -23.18 -19.30
N LYS A 846 36.07 -22.44 -20.37
CA LYS A 846 35.41 -21.17 -20.74
C LYS A 846 34.41 -21.33 -21.89
N ARG A 847 34.24 -22.55 -22.40
CA ARG A 847 33.26 -22.85 -23.44
C ARG A 847 31.87 -22.84 -22.82
N CYS A 848 30.95 -22.16 -23.47
CA CYS A 848 29.55 -22.24 -23.08
C CYS A 848 28.99 -23.60 -23.54
N PRO A 849 28.38 -24.40 -22.65
CA PRO A 849 27.75 -25.67 -23.04
C PRO A 849 26.41 -25.39 -23.74
N ILE A 850 26.44 -25.32 -25.07
CA ILE A 850 25.29 -24.89 -25.91
C ILE A 850 24.09 -25.83 -25.77
N ALA A 851 24.33 -27.14 -25.83
CA ALA A 851 23.28 -28.13 -25.68
C ALA A 851 22.62 -28.05 -24.29
N GLU A 852 23.41 -28.01 -23.21
CA GLU A 852 22.87 -27.89 -21.85
C GLU A 852 22.16 -26.55 -21.62
N ALA A 853 22.68 -25.45 -22.17
CA ALA A 853 21.99 -24.15 -22.14
C ALA A 853 20.61 -24.25 -22.80
N SER A 854 20.52 -24.87 -23.97
CA SER A 854 19.23 -25.09 -24.67
C SER A 854 18.23 -25.86 -23.81
N LEU A 855 18.67 -26.95 -23.16
CA LEU A 855 17.83 -27.76 -22.28
C LEU A 855 17.40 -27.02 -21.00
N ALA A 856 18.29 -26.20 -20.44
CA ALA A 856 17.98 -25.35 -19.31
C ALA A 856 16.90 -24.31 -19.66
N ILE A 857 16.97 -23.69 -20.85
CA ILE A 857 15.93 -22.77 -21.32
C ILE A 857 14.59 -23.48 -21.53
N THR A 858 14.58 -24.66 -22.15
CA THR A 858 13.37 -25.49 -22.28
C THR A 858 12.74 -25.74 -20.90
N SER A 859 13.55 -26.08 -19.89
CA SER A 859 13.08 -26.32 -18.52
C SER A 859 12.55 -25.05 -17.84
N ILE A 860 13.23 -23.91 -18.01
CA ILE A 860 12.78 -22.61 -17.48
C ILE A 860 11.45 -22.19 -18.09
N LEU A 861 11.30 -22.29 -19.41
CA LEU A 861 10.04 -21.95 -20.09
C LEU A 861 8.92 -22.89 -19.68
N TYR A 862 9.23 -24.18 -19.53
CA TYR A 862 8.27 -25.19 -19.11
C TYR A 862 7.74 -24.91 -17.70
N ALA A 863 8.63 -24.54 -16.77
CA ALA A 863 8.27 -24.14 -15.42
C ALA A 863 7.48 -22.82 -15.39
N HIS A 864 7.93 -21.81 -16.15
CA HIS A 864 7.30 -20.49 -16.20
C HIS A 864 5.84 -20.52 -16.69
N PHE A 865 5.54 -21.38 -17.67
CA PHE A 865 4.18 -21.55 -18.18
C PHE A 865 3.36 -22.60 -17.42
N GLU A 866 3.89 -23.17 -16.33
CA GLU A 866 3.24 -24.18 -15.50
C GLU A 866 2.72 -25.38 -16.32
N ALA A 867 3.45 -25.78 -17.37
CA ALA A 867 3.00 -26.85 -18.28
C ALA A 867 2.88 -28.23 -17.58
N ASN A 868 3.34 -28.33 -16.33
CA ASN A 868 3.22 -29.49 -15.44
C ASN A 868 1.89 -29.54 -14.68
N GLU A 869 1.27 -28.41 -14.40
CA GLU A 869 0.09 -28.34 -13.54
C GLU A 869 -1.17 -28.58 -14.36
N ALA A 870 -2.01 -29.51 -13.91
CA ALA A 870 -3.33 -29.77 -14.50
C ALA A 870 -4.35 -28.73 -14.05
N ASN A 871 -4.02 -27.45 -14.19
CA ASN A 871 -4.93 -26.36 -13.87
C ASN A 871 -5.91 -26.20 -15.04
N GLU A 872 -7.04 -26.92 -14.98
CA GLU A 872 -8.16 -26.77 -15.92
C GLU A 872 -8.80 -25.36 -15.90
N TYR A 873 -8.39 -24.51 -14.96
CA TYR A 873 -8.98 -23.20 -14.66
C TYR A 873 -8.03 -22.02 -14.93
N GLU A 874 -7.18 -22.10 -15.96
CA GLU A 874 -6.38 -20.93 -16.35
C GLU A 874 -7.29 -19.85 -16.95
N GLN A 875 -7.31 -18.67 -16.33
CA GLN A 875 -8.24 -17.60 -16.69
C GLN A 875 -7.65 -16.53 -17.61
N THR A 876 -6.32 -16.56 -17.74
CA THR A 876 -5.56 -15.58 -18.50
C THR A 876 -5.04 -16.18 -19.80
N VAL A 877 -5.42 -15.56 -20.92
CA VAL A 877 -4.89 -15.87 -22.25
C VAL A 877 -3.45 -15.34 -22.36
N ARG A 878 -2.48 -16.26 -22.46
CA ARG A 878 -1.03 -16.01 -22.59
C ARG A 878 -0.56 -16.35 -24.02
N PRO A 879 -0.72 -15.44 -25.00
CA PRO A 879 -0.42 -15.72 -26.41
C PRO A 879 1.05 -16.05 -26.66
N HIS A 880 1.96 -15.54 -25.83
CA HIS A 880 3.39 -15.76 -25.97
C HIS A 880 3.78 -17.24 -25.84
N LEU A 881 2.97 -18.06 -25.15
CA LEU A 881 3.15 -19.52 -25.11
C LEU A 881 3.19 -20.14 -26.52
N LEU A 882 2.37 -19.64 -27.46
CA LEU A 882 2.30 -20.16 -28.83
C LEU A 882 3.53 -19.78 -29.68
N GLN A 883 4.40 -18.90 -29.18
CA GLN A 883 5.67 -18.52 -29.80
C GLN A 883 6.86 -19.19 -29.09
N TRP A 884 6.67 -20.43 -28.62
CA TRP A 884 7.66 -21.22 -27.91
C TRP A 884 9.05 -21.25 -28.57
N PRO A 885 9.21 -21.57 -29.86
CA PRO A 885 10.55 -21.66 -30.47
C PRO A 885 11.29 -20.30 -30.50
N ARG A 886 10.54 -19.20 -30.62
CA ARG A 886 11.12 -17.84 -30.62
C ARG A 886 11.55 -17.41 -29.21
N LEU A 887 10.74 -17.72 -28.19
CA LEU A 887 11.11 -17.48 -26.79
C LEU A 887 12.31 -18.32 -26.37
N HIS A 888 12.38 -19.57 -26.82
CA HIS A 888 13.52 -20.46 -26.58
C HIS A 888 14.80 -19.91 -27.23
N ALA A 889 14.75 -19.52 -28.51
CA ALA A 889 15.88 -18.89 -29.19
C ALA A 889 16.33 -17.59 -28.52
N ALA A 890 15.39 -16.74 -28.09
CA ALA A 890 15.71 -15.49 -27.35
C ALA A 890 16.34 -15.78 -25.97
N GLY A 891 15.85 -16.81 -25.28
CA GLY A 891 16.42 -17.30 -24.02
C GLY A 891 17.85 -17.79 -24.19
N ILE A 892 18.12 -18.58 -25.24
CA ILE A 892 19.48 -19.05 -25.56
C ILE A 892 20.41 -17.88 -25.89
N GLN A 893 19.97 -16.94 -26.74
CA GLN A 893 20.77 -15.75 -27.06
C GLN A 893 21.07 -14.91 -25.83
N ALA A 894 20.09 -14.75 -24.93
CA ALA A 894 20.29 -14.08 -23.65
C ALA A 894 21.27 -14.85 -22.76
N PHE A 895 21.19 -16.18 -22.71
CA PHE A 895 22.12 -17.03 -21.97
C PHE A 895 23.57 -16.83 -22.46
N PHE A 896 23.82 -16.89 -23.77
CA PHE A 896 25.15 -16.68 -24.34
C PHE A 896 25.70 -15.28 -24.08
N ARG A 897 24.84 -14.27 -24.18
CA ARG A 897 25.21 -12.89 -23.86
C ARG A 897 25.59 -12.75 -22.39
N LEU A 898 24.79 -13.30 -21.48
CA LEU A 898 25.07 -13.26 -20.04
C LEU A 898 26.37 -13.99 -19.74
N TRP A 899 26.56 -15.21 -20.27
CA TRP A 899 27.80 -15.99 -20.18
C TRP A 899 29.04 -15.20 -20.60
N ALA A 900 28.98 -14.56 -21.78
CA ALA A 900 30.10 -13.77 -22.28
C ALA A 900 30.33 -12.51 -21.43
N SER A 901 29.26 -11.83 -20.99
CA SER A 901 29.36 -10.58 -20.24
C SER A 901 29.85 -10.77 -18.80
N THR A 902 29.57 -11.93 -18.17
CA THR A 902 30.05 -12.25 -16.82
C THR A 902 31.41 -12.93 -16.81
N GLY A 903 31.91 -13.37 -17.98
CA GLY A 903 33.16 -14.14 -18.07
C GLY A 903 33.07 -15.49 -17.36
N ALA A 904 31.89 -16.12 -17.38
CA ALA A 904 31.62 -17.34 -16.63
C ALA A 904 32.39 -18.56 -17.14
N GLU A 905 32.63 -19.49 -16.22
CA GLU A 905 33.22 -20.80 -16.48
C GLU A 905 32.17 -21.92 -16.28
N ALA A 906 32.52 -23.15 -16.65
CA ALA A 906 31.63 -24.32 -16.55
C ALA A 906 30.88 -24.43 -15.20
N ASP A 907 31.55 -24.13 -14.09
CA ASP A 907 30.99 -24.22 -12.74
C ASP A 907 29.95 -23.12 -12.43
N ASP A 908 29.96 -22.00 -13.17
CA ASP A 908 29.03 -20.89 -13.02
C ASP A 908 27.72 -21.09 -13.80
N PHE A 909 27.57 -22.20 -14.53
CA PHE A 909 26.42 -22.48 -15.38
C PHE A 909 25.08 -22.32 -14.64
N VAL A 910 24.96 -22.88 -13.43
CA VAL A 910 23.73 -22.80 -12.61
C VAL A 910 23.41 -21.36 -12.22
N LYS A 911 24.42 -20.52 -11.98
CA LYS A 911 24.22 -19.11 -11.62
C LYS A 911 23.65 -18.33 -12.80
N ILE A 912 24.13 -18.58 -14.01
CA ILE A 912 23.60 -17.96 -15.22
C ILE A 912 22.19 -18.48 -15.52
N GLN A 913 21.95 -19.78 -15.32
CA GLN A 913 20.61 -20.36 -15.45
C GLN A 913 19.58 -19.64 -14.57
N GLU A 914 19.89 -19.37 -13.30
CA GLU A 914 18.99 -18.61 -12.40
C GLU A 914 18.82 -17.15 -12.85
N LEU A 915 19.88 -16.47 -13.33
CA LEU A 915 19.74 -15.12 -13.88
C LEU A 915 18.84 -15.07 -15.12
N VAL A 916 18.92 -16.09 -15.98
CA VAL A 916 18.05 -16.22 -17.15
C VAL A 916 16.62 -16.56 -16.74
N ARG A 917 16.43 -17.37 -15.69
CA ARG A 917 15.10 -17.63 -15.11
C ARG A 917 14.46 -16.33 -14.63
N VAL A 918 15.18 -15.51 -13.86
CA VAL A 918 14.72 -14.18 -13.44
C VAL A 918 14.43 -13.29 -14.66
N LEU A 919 15.29 -13.31 -15.68
CA LEU A 919 15.05 -12.55 -16.91
C LEU A 919 13.75 -12.95 -17.61
N VAL A 920 13.50 -14.26 -17.77
CA VAL A 920 12.28 -14.79 -18.38
C VAL A 920 11.08 -14.39 -17.54
N GLU A 921 11.13 -14.56 -16.23
CA GLU A 921 10.05 -14.18 -15.32
C GLU A 921 9.74 -12.68 -15.39
N GLN A 922 10.75 -11.81 -15.44
CA GLN A 922 10.57 -10.37 -15.47
C GLN A 922 10.10 -9.85 -16.84
N VAL A 923 10.59 -10.42 -17.94
CA VAL A 923 10.24 -9.95 -19.28
C VAL A 923 8.94 -10.55 -19.77
N VAL A 924 8.71 -11.84 -19.54
CA VAL A 924 7.55 -12.59 -20.04
C VAL A 924 6.33 -12.42 -19.13
N SER A 925 6.47 -12.45 -17.80
CA SER A 925 5.31 -12.25 -16.90
C SER A 925 4.74 -10.83 -16.98
N LEU A 926 5.60 -9.83 -17.13
CA LEU A 926 5.18 -8.41 -17.22
C LEU A 926 4.79 -7.99 -18.64
N ALA A 927 4.81 -8.89 -19.62
CA ALA A 927 4.42 -8.58 -20.98
C ALA A 927 2.89 -8.54 -21.13
N PRO A 928 2.31 -7.43 -21.63
CA PRO A 928 0.87 -7.41 -21.88
C PRO A 928 0.53 -8.34 -23.05
N ARG A 929 -0.64 -8.99 -23.02
CA ARG A 929 -1.14 -9.90 -24.07
C ARG A 929 -0.92 -9.40 -25.52
N THR A 930 -1.14 -8.11 -25.76
CA THR A 930 -1.04 -7.51 -27.11
C THR A 930 0.39 -7.17 -27.54
N SER A 931 1.42 -7.45 -26.73
CA SER A 931 2.79 -7.13 -27.10
C SER A 931 3.29 -8.08 -28.20
N PRO A 932 3.81 -7.54 -29.32
CA PRO A 932 4.44 -8.37 -30.33
C PRO A 932 5.69 -9.06 -29.75
N ILE A 933 5.95 -10.28 -30.19
CA ILE A 933 7.07 -11.11 -29.76
C ILE A 933 8.43 -10.44 -30.05
N GLU A 934 8.55 -9.65 -31.12
CA GLU A 934 9.79 -8.93 -31.45
C GLU A 934 10.23 -7.98 -30.32
N LYS A 935 9.28 -7.39 -29.58
CA LYS A 935 9.59 -6.53 -28.44
C LYS A 935 10.07 -7.33 -27.23
N LEU A 936 9.61 -8.57 -27.05
CA LEU A 936 10.08 -9.43 -25.97
C LEU A 936 11.51 -9.87 -26.27
N GLU A 937 11.79 -10.27 -27.51
CA GLU A 937 13.15 -10.60 -27.98
C GLU A 937 14.11 -9.42 -27.76
N GLU A 938 13.71 -8.20 -28.14
CA GLU A 938 14.50 -6.98 -27.91
C GLU A 938 14.73 -6.72 -26.41
N ARG A 939 13.72 -6.91 -25.56
CA ARG A 939 13.84 -6.73 -24.10
C ARG A 939 14.75 -7.79 -23.46
N MET A 940 14.64 -9.05 -23.86
CA MET A 940 15.53 -10.13 -23.39
C MET A 940 16.98 -9.90 -23.85
N ALA A 941 17.17 -9.34 -25.05
CA ALA A 941 18.49 -8.99 -25.57
C ALA A 941 19.12 -7.76 -24.88
N THR A 942 18.31 -6.79 -24.41
CA THR A 942 18.81 -5.51 -23.87
C THR A 942 19.01 -5.49 -22.35
N TYR A 943 18.40 -6.39 -21.59
CA TYR A 943 18.50 -6.41 -20.12
C TYR A 943 19.94 -6.60 -19.62
N SER A 944 20.43 -5.70 -18.75
CA SER A 944 21.81 -5.77 -18.25
C SER A 944 21.97 -6.74 -17.08
N VAL A 945 23.20 -7.25 -16.88
CA VAL A 945 23.53 -8.13 -15.74
C VAL A 945 23.29 -7.43 -14.39
N GLN A 946 23.61 -6.12 -14.31
CA GLN A 946 23.44 -5.33 -13.08
C GLN A 946 21.96 -5.27 -12.66
N GLN A 947 21.07 -4.97 -13.61
CA GLN A 947 19.62 -4.94 -13.37
C GLN A 947 19.09 -6.31 -12.94
N LEU A 948 19.55 -7.40 -13.57
CA LEU A 948 19.14 -8.75 -13.16
C LEU A 948 19.62 -9.10 -11.76
N ARG A 949 20.82 -8.66 -11.36
CA ARG A 949 21.32 -8.87 -9.99
C ARG A 949 20.57 -8.05 -8.96
N GLU A 950 20.22 -6.80 -9.25
CA GLU A 950 19.38 -5.98 -8.37
C GLU A 950 18.01 -6.64 -8.13
N LEU A 951 17.38 -7.16 -9.19
CA LEU A 951 16.12 -7.88 -9.09
C LEU A 951 16.27 -9.18 -8.30
N GLN A 952 17.34 -9.94 -8.53
CA GLN A 952 17.64 -11.16 -7.77
C GLN A 952 17.83 -10.86 -6.27
N MET A 953 18.59 -9.80 -5.93
CA MET A 953 18.79 -9.38 -4.55
C MET A 953 17.49 -8.90 -3.91
N GLY A 954 16.67 -8.13 -4.62
CA GLY A 954 15.37 -7.70 -4.12
C GLY A 954 14.41 -8.86 -3.84
N LEU A 955 14.37 -9.86 -4.73
CA LEU A 955 13.57 -11.08 -4.50
C LEU A 955 14.08 -11.89 -3.30
N LEU A 956 15.40 -11.95 -3.10
CA LEU A 956 16.01 -12.59 -1.93
C LEU A 956 15.73 -11.82 -0.64
N GLU A 957 15.75 -10.49 -0.67
CA GLU A 957 15.41 -9.65 0.48
C GLU A 957 13.94 -9.81 0.87
N MET A 958 13.02 -9.82 -0.09
CA MET A 958 11.61 -10.03 0.17
C MET A 958 11.34 -11.41 0.79
N THR A 959 11.92 -12.46 0.21
CA THR A 959 11.78 -13.82 0.77
C THR A 959 12.42 -13.96 2.15
N HIS A 960 13.51 -13.22 2.42
CA HIS A 960 14.15 -13.19 3.73
C HIS A 960 13.32 -12.42 4.77
N ASP A 961 12.77 -11.27 4.41
CA ASP A 961 11.93 -10.45 5.28
C ASP A 961 10.61 -11.15 5.62
N GLU A 962 10.02 -11.88 4.67
CA GLU A 962 8.82 -12.68 4.87
C GLU A 962 9.06 -13.85 5.84
N ALA A 963 10.23 -14.51 5.78
CA ALA A 963 10.53 -15.68 6.61
C ALA A 963 11.10 -15.34 8.00
N LEU A 964 12.01 -14.37 8.10
CA LEU A 964 12.82 -14.12 9.31
C LEU A 964 12.63 -12.72 9.91
N GLY A 965 11.97 -11.80 9.20
CA GLY A 965 11.84 -10.41 9.60
C GLY A 965 11.15 -10.21 10.95
N HIS A 966 10.16 -11.04 11.30
CA HIS A 966 9.47 -10.98 12.60
C HIS A 966 10.38 -11.41 13.76
N HIS A 967 11.02 -12.58 13.63
CA HIS A 967 11.88 -13.16 14.68
C HIS A 967 13.10 -12.28 14.99
N ILE A 968 13.72 -11.67 13.97
CA ILE A 968 14.86 -10.76 14.17
C ILE A 968 14.44 -9.49 14.93
N ARG A 969 13.23 -8.98 14.72
CA ARG A 969 12.70 -7.82 15.45
C ARG A 969 12.46 -8.17 16.93
N GLU A 970 11.86 -9.31 17.22
CA GLU A 970 11.65 -9.79 18.59
C GLU A 970 12.98 -9.96 19.35
N ILE A 971 13.96 -10.63 18.74
CA ILE A 971 15.29 -10.83 19.35
C ILE A 971 15.99 -9.48 19.61
N ARG A 972 15.84 -8.51 18.69
CA ARG A 972 16.40 -7.17 18.86
C ARG A 972 15.74 -6.41 20.02
N GLU A 973 14.43 -6.56 20.22
CA GLU A 973 13.73 -5.96 21.36
C GLU A 973 14.16 -6.58 22.69
N ASP A 974 14.25 -7.90 22.77
CA ASP A 974 14.72 -8.63 23.95
C ASP A 974 16.15 -8.22 24.33
N LEU A 975 17.06 -8.21 23.36
CA LEU A 975 18.45 -7.79 23.56
C LEU A 975 18.56 -6.34 24.00
N ARG A 976 17.70 -5.45 23.49
CA ARG A 976 17.66 -4.04 23.90
C ARG A 976 17.20 -3.91 25.36
N GLN A 977 16.25 -4.72 25.81
CA GLN A 977 15.83 -4.76 27.22
C GLN A 977 16.95 -5.28 28.13
N GLU A 978 17.60 -6.39 27.76
CA GLU A 978 18.75 -6.95 28.48
C GLU A 978 19.90 -5.92 28.59
N ALA A 979 20.25 -5.26 27.48
CA ALA A 979 21.28 -4.22 27.44
C ALA A 979 20.93 -3.02 28.33
N THR A 980 19.65 -2.62 28.37
CA THR A 980 19.18 -1.52 29.24
C THR A 980 19.27 -1.91 30.71
N GLN A 981 18.97 -3.16 31.06
CA GLN A 981 19.09 -3.67 32.43
C GLN A 981 20.56 -3.75 32.88
N PHE A 982 21.45 -4.22 32.00
CA PHE A 982 22.89 -4.22 32.26
C PHE A 982 23.42 -2.80 32.51
N MET A 983 23.04 -1.85 31.65
CA MET A 983 23.41 -0.44 31.84
C MET A 983 22.88 0.13 33.14
N ARG A 984 21.65 -0.21 33.56
CA ARG A 984 21.10 0.18 34.88
C ARG A 984 22.00 -0.27 36.04
N GLU A 985 22.49 -1.50 36.02
CA GLU A 985 23.37 -2.01 37.08
C GLU A 985 24.74 -1.32 37.06
N GLN A 986 25.33 -1.11 35.89
CA GLN A 986 26.59 -0.40 35.72
C GLN A 986 26.49 1.04 36.27
N ARG A 987 25.44 1.77 35.90
CA ARG A 987 25.20 3.15 36.35
C ARG A 987 24.92 3.22 37.86
N THR A 988 24.21 2.23 38.41
CA THR A 988 23.99 2.12 39.86
C THR A 988 25.31 1.92 40.62
N ARG A 989 26.28 1.18 40.06
CA ARG A 989 27.61 1.03 40.65
C ARG A 989 28.40 2.34 40.65
N CYS A 990 28.27 3.18 39.62
CA CYS A 990 28.86 4.52 39.62
C CYS A 990 28.31 5.39 40.77
N LEU A 991 26.99 5.36 41.01
CA LEU A 991 26.37 6.09 42.13
C LEU A 991 26.84 5.57 43.51
N LEU A 992 27.04 4.26 43.67
CA LEU A 992 27.56 3.65 44.90
C LEU A 992 29.04 3.99 45.16
N ARG A 993 29.82 4.24 44.10
CA ARG A 993 31.22 4.70 44.20
C ARG A 993 31.32 6.13 44.71
N GLY A 994 30.34 6.98 44.38
CA GLY A 994 30.32 8.40 44.74
C GLY A 994 31.21 9.25 43.84
N ALA A 995 30.94 10.56 43.76
CA ALA A 995 31.68 11.49 42.93
C ALA A 995 31.75 12.90 43.53
N TRP A 996 32.76 13.64 43.10
CA TRP A 996 33.01 15.03 43.50
C TRP A 996 32.41 16.00 42.48
N PHE A 997 31.77 17.06 42.98
CA PHE A 997 31.12 18.12 42.22
C PHE A 997 31.60 19.49 42.72
N PRO A 998 32.03 20.43 41.86
CA PRO A 998 32.30 21.80 42.28
C PRO A 998 31.03 22.49 42.83
N ASN A 999 31.17 23.24 43.92
CA ASN A 999 30.09 24.01 44.53
C ASN A 999 30.25 25.50 44.20
N THR A 1000 29.25 26.08 43.55
CA THR A 1000 29.25 27.47 43.06
C THR A 1000 28.46 28.43 43.98
N HIS A 1001 27.86 27.94 45.07
CA HIS A 1001 26.97 28.74 45.94
C HIS A 1001 27.65 29.91 46.69
N HIS A 1002 28.98 29.99 46.73
CA HIS A 1002 29.72 31.06 47.42
C HIS A 1002 30.42 32.06 46.48
N ALA A 1003 30.21 32.01 45.17
CA ALA A 1003 30.85 32.90 44.20
C ALA A 1003 30.08 34.22 44.01
N ALA A 1004 30.01 35.06 45.06
CA ALA A 1004 29.47 36.43 44.97
C ALA A 1004 30.55 37.54 45.03
N THR A 1005 31.84 37.19 45.05
CA THR A 1005 32.94 38.17 45.01
C THR A 1005 33.97 37.80 43.96
N ALA A 1006 34.42 38.82 43.23
CA ALA A 1006 35.26 38.84 42.04
C ALA A 1006 36.29 37.68 41.90
N ALA A 1007 36.42 37.21 40.65
CA ALA A 1007 37.38 36.23 40.14
C ALA A 1007 37.11 34.74 40.49
N GLY A 1008 36.12 34.14 39.82
CA GLY A 1008 36.17 32.79 39.19
C GLY A 1008 36.78 31.57 39.92
N ALA A 1009 37.05 31.59 41.22
CA ALA A 1009 37.64 30.48 41.95
C ALA A 1009 36.55 29.60 42.60
N VAL A 1010 36.61 28.29 42.35
CA VAL A 1010 35.78 27.28 43.04
C VAL A 1010 36.18 27.27 44.51
N SER A 1011 35.33 27.79 45.41
CA SER A 1011 35.65 27.94 46.82
C SER A 1011 35.30 26.72 47.68
N SER A 1012 34.55 25.75 47.15
CA SER A 1012 34.21 24.50 47.85
C SER A 1012 33.83 23.37 46.89
N TRP A 1013 33.95 22.12 47.35
CA TRP A 1013 33.66 20.88 46.63
C TRP A 1013 32.60 20.08 47.37
N ARG A 1014 31.58 19.59 46.65
CA ARG A 1014 30.53 18.71 47.17
C ARG A 1014 30.84 17.26 46.81
N PHE A 1015 30.81 16.35 47.78
CA PHE A 1015 30.85 14.91 47.50
C PHE A 1015 29.46 14.32 47.66
N ALA A 1016 29.02 13.48 46.73
CA ALA A 1016 27.75 12.76 46.83
C ALA A 1016 27.96 11.26 46.59
N ARG A 1017 27.22 10.41 47.32
CA ARG A 1017 27.31 8.95 47.24
C ARG A 1017 25.99 8.28 47.61
N LEU A 1018 25.62 7.23 46.86
CA LEU A 1018 24.44 6.43 47.14
C LEU A 1018 24.69 5.42 48.28
N SER A 1019 23.72 5.30 49.18
CA SER A 1019 23.70 4.27 50.22
C SER A 1019 23.60 2.84 49.65
N HIS A 1020 24.13 1.85 50.36
CA HIS A 1020 24.11 0.44 49.92
C HIS A 1020 22.68 -0.13 49.77
N ASN A 1021 21.74 0.35 50.59
CA ASN A 1021 20.31 0.00 50.48
C ASN A 1021 19.59 0.75 49.32
N ARG A 1022 20.33 1.60 48.59
CA ARG A 1022 19.88 2.44 47.48
C ARG A 1022 18.74 3.39 47.85
N ARG A 1023 18.47 3.66 49.14
CA ARG A 1023 17.34 4.48 49.61
C ARG A 1023 17.72 5.94 49.80
N HIS A 1024 18.92 6.20 50.32
CA HIS A 1024 19.38 7.56 50.61
C HIS A 1024 20.57 7.93 49.73
N LEU A 1025 20.61 9.18 49.28
CA LEU A 1025 21.78 9.81 48.68
C LEU A 1025 22.43 10.70 49.76
N HIS A 1026 23.65 10.35 50.17
CA HIS A 1026 24.42 11.11 51.16
C HIS A 1026 25.29 12.13 50.44
N TYR A 1027 25.39 13.34 50.99
CA TYR A 1027 26.24 14.39 50.45
C TYR A 1027 26.80 15.30 51.54
N ASP A 1028 27.91 15.99 51.27
CA ASP A 1028 28.46 17.03 52.14
C ASP A 1028 29.39 17.98 51.37
N ASP A 1029 29.65 19.16 51.93
CA ASP A 1029 30.47 20.22 51.34
C ASP A 1029 31.84 20.32 52.04
N PHE A 1030 32.92 20.29 51.25
CA PHE A 1030 34.30 20.28 51.69
C PHE A 1030 35.08 21.49 51.13
N PRO A 1031 35.98 22.12 51.90
CA PRO A 1031 36.74 23.29 51.45
C PRO A 1031 37.80 22.94 50.38
N THR A 1032 38.37 21.75 50.43
CA THR A 1032 39.35 21.25 49.45
C THR A 1032 39.03 19.81 49.09
N ARG A 1033 39.20 19.43 47.82
CA ARG A 1033 39.16 18.02 47.40
C ARG A 1033 40.33 17.29 48.08
N ALA A 1034 40.06 16.52 49.14
CA ALA A 1034 41.08 15.71 49.80
C ALA A 1034 41.65 14.71 48.78
N SER A 1035 42.97 14.70 48.62
CA SER A 1035 43.62 14.09 47.44
C SER A 1035 43.61 12.56 47.40
N ASP A 1036 43.37 11.83 48.50
CA ASP A 1036 43.61 10.37 48.49
C ASP A 1036 42.57 9.48 49.20
N ARG A 1037 41.44 10.02 49.71
CA ARG A 1037 40.38 9.18 50.28
C ARG A 1037 38.99 9.74 50.00
N ALA A 1038 38.12 8.94 49.38
CA ALA A 1038 36.70 9.25 49.26
C ALA A 1038 36.04 9.15 50.65
N PRO A 1039 35.22 10.13 51.06
CA PRO A 1039 34.53 10.09 52.35
C PRO A 1039 33.74 8.80 52.54
N ALA A 1040 33.85 8.20 53.73
CA ALA A 1040 33.03 7.06 54.11
C ALA A 1040 31.56 7.49 54.25
N LEU A 1041 30.62 6.54 54.16
CA LEU A 1041 29.19 6.87 54.25
C LEU A 1041 28.81 7.50 55.61
N ASP A 1042 29.59 7.18 56.65
CA ASP A 1042 29.43 7.66 58.03
C ASP A 1042 30.03 9.07 58.24
N GLU A 1043 30.80 9.59 57.27
CA GLU A 1043 31.43 10.91 57.30
C GLU A 1043 30.60 11.97 56.54
N LEU A 1044 29.42 11.60 56.02
CA LEU A 1044 28.51 12.47 55.26
C LEU A 1044 27.23 12.73 56.06
N ASP A 1045 27.10 13.93 56.61
CA ASP A 1045 26.03 14.27 57.56
C ASP A 1045 24.69 14.56 56.86
N LEU A 1046 24.69 15.07 55.62
CA LEU A 1046 23.47 15.38 54.88
C LEU A 1046 22.97 14.15 54.10
N ARG A 1047 21.67 13.85 54.23
CA ARG A 1047 21.01 12.73 53.56
C ARG A 1047 19.74 13.16 52.84
N LEU A 1048 19.59 12.72 51.61
CA LEU A 1048 18.40 12.89 50.78
C LEU A 1048 17.67 11.55 50.65
N ASP A 1049 16.40 11.48 51.06
CA ASP A 1049 15.57 10.29 50.80
C ASP A 1049 15.07 10.29 49.36
N LEU A 1050 15.42 9.24 48.61
CA LEU A 1050 15.05 9.11 47.22
C LEU A 1050 13.54 8.86 47.02
N SER A 1051 12.80 8.48 48.06
CA SER A 1051 11.33 8.39 47.96
C SER A 1051 10.65 9.75 47.81
N LEU A 1052 11.32 10.84 48.21
CA LEU A 1052 10.81 12.20 48.12
C LEU A 1052 11.12 12.87 46.77
N VAL A 1053 11.96 12.24 45.94
CA VAL A 1053 12.37 12.76 44.64
C VAL A 1053 11.25 12.57 43.62
N SER A 1054 10.80 13.68 43.04
CA SER A 1054 9.78 13.75 41.98
C SER A 1054 10.42 13.69 40.60
N GLN A 1055 11.47 14.48 40.37
CA GLN A 1055 12.08 14.66 39.06
C GLN A 1055 13.58 14.97 39.17
N VAL A 1056 14.37 14.48 38.21
CA VAL A 1056 15.75 14.90 38.00
C VAL A 1056 15.84 15.62 36.65
N VAL A 1057 16.36 16.84 36.64
CA VAL A 1057 16.51 17.68 35.44
C VAL A 1057 17.99 17.94 35.19
N SER A 1058 18.40 17.97 33.93
CA SER A 1058 19.76 18.39 33.56
C SER A 1058 19.75 19.25 32.30
N ASN A 1059 20.78 20.08 32.14
CA ASN A 1059 21.02 20.94 30.98
C ASN A 1059 21.67 20.21 29.79
N ILE A 1060 21.88 18.88 29.85
CA ILE A 1060 22.43 18.06 28.76
C ILE A 1060 21.42 17.94 27.60
N PRO A 1061 21.82 18.12 26.34
CA PRO A 1061 20.94 17.99 25.18
C PRO A 1061 20.37 16.56 25.05
N ARG A 1062 19.04 16.45 24.91
CA ARG A 1062 18.34 15.20 24.60
C ARG A 1062 18.43 14.95 23.08
N ARG A 1063 19.13 13.88 22.67
CA ARG A 1063 19.19 13.25 21.32
C ARG A 1063 19.17 14.22 20.11
N PRO A 1064 20.24 14.31 19.29
CA PRO A 1064 20.17 15.07 18.04
C PRO A 1064 19.26 14.35 17.03
N ALA A 1065 18.27 15.07 16.49
CA ALA A 1065 17.75 14.75 15.17
C ALA A 1065 18.87 15.01 14.16
N SER A 1066 19.06 14.09 13.22
CA SER A 1066 20.04 14.14 12.12
C SER A 1066 20.31 15.55 11.62
N ALA A 1067 21.45 16.11 12.01
CA ALA A 1067 22.04 17.30 11.42
C ALA A 1067 23.56 17.21 11.57
N THR A 1068 24.22 16.97 10.45
CA THR A 1068 25.65 17.19 10.26
C THR A 1068 25.89 18.69 10.41
N SER A 1069 26.53 19.11 11.50
CA SER A 1069 27.07 20.47 11.61
C SER A 1069 28.44 20.41 12.25
N THR A 1070 29.46 20.58 11.40
CA THR A 1070 30.81 20.99 11.74
C THR A 1070 30.76 22.34 12.46
N THR A 1071 31.18 22.38 13.73
CA THR A 1071 31.43 23.63 14.45
C THR A 1071 32.94 23.79 14.65
N THR A 1072 33.47 24.85 14.06
CA THR A 1072 34.79 25.41 14.31
C THR A 1072 34.88 25.92 15.75
N HIS A 1073 35.82 25.40 16.53
CA HIS A 1073 36.15 25.88 17.87
C HIS A 1073 37.04 27.14 17.80
N THR A 1074 36.65 28.19 18.51
CA THR A 1074 37.55 29.26 18.95
C THR A 1074 38.15 28.90 20.32
N PRO A 1075 39.43 29.20 20.63
CA PRO A 1075 40.17 28.50 21.69
C PRO A 1075 40.06 29.04 23.13
N ASP A 1076 39.22 30.04 23.45
CA ASP A 1076 39.38 30.83 24.70
C ASP A 1076 38.13 30.96 25.61
N ALA A 1077 37.24 29.97 25.68
CA ALA A 1077 36.16 29.94 26.67
C ALA A 1077 36.24 28.69 27.58
N PRO A 1078 36.17 28.82 28.93
CA PRO A 1078 36.14 27.67 29.82
C PRO A 1078 34.89 26.81 29.58
N PRO A 1079 34.99 25.46 29.68
CA PRO A 1079 33.90 24.55 29.32
C PRO A 1079 32.67 24.76 30.23
N PRO A 1080 31.44 24.66 29.68
CA PRO A 1080 30.22 24.80 30.48
C PRO A 1080 30.06 23.61 31.44
N LEU A 1081 29.89 23.89 32.73
CA LEU A 1081 29.57 22.87 33.75
C LEU A 1081 28.16 22.30 33.50
N HIS A 1082 27.99 20.98 33.59
CA HIS A 1082 26.68 20.33 33.42
C HIS A 1082 25.91 20.34 34.74
N GLU A 1083 24.75 20.97 34.78
CA GLU A 1083 23.92 21.08 35.98
C GLU A 1083 22.94 19.91 36.05
N ILE A 1084 22.85 19.27 37.22
CA ILE A 1084 21.90 18.21 37.56
C ILE A 1084 21.11 18.69 38.78
N VAL A 1085 19.81 18.93 38.61
CA VAL A 1085 18.91 19.40 39.66
C VAL A 1085 17.93 18.30 40.03
N ILE A 1086 17.88 17.94 41.32
CA ILE A 1086 16.97 16.95 41.90
C ILE A 1086 15.84 17.70 42.59
N HIS A 1087 14.61 17.51 42.11
CA HIS A 1087 13.39 18.09 42.68
C HIS A 1087 12.65 17.08 43.56
N GLY A 1088 11.89 17.60 44.53
CA GLY A 1088 10.96 16.79 45.31
C GLY A 1088 10.08 17.61 46.25
N TYR A 1089 9.27 16.91 47.05
CA TYR A 1089 8.27 17.52 47.93
C TYR A 1089 8.70 17.44 49.40
N LEU A 1090 8.64 18.57 50.10
CA LEU A 1090 8.86 18.66 51.56
C LEU A 1090 7.50 18.75 52.30
N PRO A 1091 7.32 18.05 53.43
CA PRO A 1091 6.10 18.14 54.24
C PRO A 1091 5.96 19.52 54.93
N PRO A 1092 4.72 20.02 55.14
CA PRO A 1092 4.45 21.41 55.53
C PRO A 1092 4.75 21.82 56.99
N SER A 1093 5.46 21.04 57.80
CA SER A 1093 5.63 21.30 59.25
C SER A 1093 7.05 21.60 59.74
N THR A 1094 8.00 21.98 58.87
CA THR A 1094 9.33 22.46 59.31
C THR A 1094 9.57 23.90 58.86
N THR A 1095 8.99 24.85 59.59
CA THR A 1095 9.40 26.25 59.56
C THR A 1095 10.21 26.55 60.83
N THR A 1096 11.52 26.37 60.78
CA THR A 1096 12.43 27.07 61.70
C THR A 1096 13.81 27.22 61.06
N SER A 1097 14.34 28.43 61.10
CA SER A 1097 15.72 28.82 60.74
C SER A 1097 16.77 27.99 61.51
N PRO A 1098 18.06 28.02 61.12
CA PRO A 1098 18.99 26.91 61.32
C PRO A 1098 19.39 26.78 62.80
N ILE A 1099 19.06 25.63 63.39
CA ILE A 1099 19.58 25.22 64.70
C ILE A 1099 20.46 24.00 64.48
N ILE A 1100 21.72 24.17 64.83
CA ILE A 1100 22.74 23.12 65.03
C ILE A 1100 22.18 22.09 66.04
N PRO A 1101 22.10 20.78 65.72
CA PRO A 1101 21.90 19.76 66.75
C PRO A 1101 23.21 19.02 67.05
N GLN A 1102 23.47 18.90 68.34
CA GLN A 1102 24.64 18.31 68.96
C GLN A 1102 24.71 16.78 68.81
N LYS A 1103 25.96 16.31 68.89
CA LYS A 1103 26.48 14.95 68.98
C LYS A 1103 25.72 14.07 69.99
N ALA A 1104 25.13 12.97 69.52
CA ALA A 1104 24.69 11.86 70.37
C ALA A 1104 25.67 10.70 70.22
N THR A 1105 26.22 10.23 71.35
CA THR A 1105 27.26 9.19 71.44
C THR A 1105 26.65 7.99 72.15
N PHE A 1106 26.80 6.76 71.62
CA PHE A 1106 26.62 5.49 72.35
C PHE A 1106 27.31 4.32 71.60
N PRO A 1107 27.59 3.17 72.26
CA PRO A 1107 28.93 2.56 72.38
C PRO A 1107 29.16 1.34 71.44
N PRO A 1108 30.35 0.71 71.40
CA PRO A 1108 30.77 -0.18 70.32
C PRO A 1108 30.41 -1.66 70.58
N PRO A 1109 30.22 -2.45 69.51
CA PRO A 1109 30.69 -3.84 69.49
C PRO A 1109 31.35 -4.18 68.13
N ALA A 1110 32.63 -4.55 68.07
CA ALA A 1110 33.24 -5.89 68.25
C ALA A 1110 33.76 -6.42 66.89
N PRO A 1111 34.91 -7.13 66.84
CA PRO A 1111 35.68 -7.31 65.61
C PRO A 1111 35.12 -8.41 64.70
N ALA A 1112 35.33 -8.23 63.39
CA ALA A 1112 34.92 -9.14 62.33
C ALA A 1112 35.67 -10.50 62.38
N PRO A 1113 35.02 -11.62 62.03
CA PRO A 1113 35.73 -12.82 61.62
C PRO A 1113 36.06 -12.74 60.11
N THR A 1114 37.33 -12.94 59.83
CA THR A 1114 37.94 -13.21 58.53
C THR A 1114 37.37 -14.48 57.88
N GLY A 1115 37.03 -14.45 56.58
CA GLY A 1115 36.81 -15.70 55.83
C GLY A 1115 36.12 -15.58 54.47
N LYS A 1116 36.95 -15.55 53.41
CA LYS A 1116 36.76 -16.07 52.03
C LYS A 1116 35.49 -15.71 51.23
N LEU A 1117 35.73 -15.12 50.06
CA LEU A 1117 34.81 -14.92 48.93
C LEU A 1117 34.08 -16.23 48.50
N PRO A 1118 32.75 -16.19 48.25
CA PRO A 1118 32.08 -17.17 47.41
C PRO A 1118 31.97 -16.71 45.95
N ALA A 1119 31.97 -17.71 45.06
CA ALA A 1119 31.95 -17.61 43.61
C ALA A 1119 30.64 -17.02 43.01
N LEU A 1120 30.77 -16.55 41.77
CA LEU A 1120 29.69 -16.07 40.88
C LEU A 1120 28.58 -17.13 40.69
N PRO A 1121 27.28 -16.75 40.73
CA PRO A 1121 26.19 -17.66 40.37
C PRO A 1121 25.80 -17.55 38.88
N ALA A 1122 25.35 -18.69 38.35
CA ALA A 1122 24.87 -18.93 36.99
C ALA A 1122 23.51 -18.26 36.68
N PRO A 1123 23.09 -18.15 35.40
CA PRO A 1123 21.99 -17.30 34.97
C PRO A 1123 20.63 -17.96 35.23
N GLY A 1124 19.82 -17.33 36.09
CA GLY A 1124 18.46 -17.81 36.39
C GLY A 1124 17.61 -16.93 37.31
N HIS A 1125 18.08 -15.73 37.69
CA HIS A 1125 17.47 -14.92 38.77
C HIS A 1125 16.79 -13.61 38.31
N ALA A 1126 16.50 -13.43 37.02
CA ALA A 1126 15.92 -12.17 36.51
C ALA A 1126 14.47 -11.89 37.00
N ARG A 1127 13.68 -12.93 37.34
CA ARG A 1127 12.27 -12.76 37.75
C ARG A 1127 12.07 -12.23 39.17
N THR A 1128 13.02 -12.43 40.09
CA THR A 1128 12.88 -12.00 41.50
C THR A 1128 13.33 -10.56 41.76
N LEU A 1129 14.14 -9.97 40.88
CA LEU A 1129 14.56 -8.56 40.98
C LEU A 1129 13.50 -7.57 40.46
N SER A 1130 12.74 -7.95 39.43
CA SER A 1130 11.65 -7.12 38.87
C SER A 1130 10.54 -6.86 39.90
N ALA A 1131 10.12 -7.91 40.63
CA ALA A 1131 9.08 -7.82 41.67
C ALA A 1131 9.45 -6.88 42.84
N ARG A 1132 10.72 -6.87 43.28
CA ARG A 1132 11.21 -5.95 44.32
C ARG A 1132 11.34 -4.50 43.83
N SER A 1133 11.59 -4.30 42.54
CA SER A 1133 11.62 -2.95 41.93
C SER A 1133 10.22 -2.35 41.78
N GLY A 1134 9.22 -3.17 41.44
CA GLY A 1134 7.83 -2.73 41.27
C GLY A 1134 7.18 -2.32 42.60
N LEU A 1135 7.43 -3.08 43.67
CA LEU A 1135 7.01 -2.73 45.04
C LEU A 1135 7.57 -1.38 45.50
N ARG A 1136 8.81 -1.07 45.14
CA ARG A 1136 9.46 0.19 45.49
C ARG A 1136 8.93 1.38 44.68
N ALA A 1137 8.65 1.19 43.40
CA ALA A 1137 8.02 2.20 42.55
C ALA A 1137 6.61 2.54 43.05
N ALA A 1138 5.82 1.54 43.46
CA ALA A 1138 4.50 1.72 44.06
C ALA A 1138 4.58 2.47 45.40
N GLN A 1139 5.55 2.14 46.27
CA GLN A 1139 5.79 2.85 47.54
C GLN A 1139 6.21 4.30 47.32
N GLN A 1140 7.05 4.57 46.32
CA GLN A 1140 7.48 5.93 45.97
C GLN A 1140 6.34 6.77 45.39
N GLN A 1141 5.54 6.21 44.47
CA GLN A 1141 4.35 6.90 43.94
C GLN A 1141 3.32 7.18 45.03
N SER A 1142 3.13 6.26 45.98
CA SER A 1142 2.27 6.46 47.16
C SER A 1142 2.80 7.57 48.07
N ALA A 1143 4.11 7.61 48.36
CA ALA A 1143 4.73 8.66 49.18
C ALA A 1143 4.63 10.05 48.53
N LEU A 1144 4.88 10.14 47.22
CA LEU A 1144 4.74 11.37 46.44
C LEU A 1144 3.28 11.84 46.36
N ALA A 1145 2.32 10.92 46.17
CA ALA A 1145 0.90 11.24 46.21
C ALA A 1145 0.45 11.78 47.57
N THR A 1146 0.95 11.19 48.66
CA THR A 1146 0.66 11.64 50.03
C THR A 1146 1.24 13.03 50.30
N ALA A 1147 2.49 13.30 49.89
CA ALA A 1147 3.11 14.61 50.03
C ALA A 1147 2.44 15.71 49.19
N ARG A 1148 1.93 15.35 48.00
CA ARG A 1148 1.18 16.24 47.12
C ARG A 1148 -0.22 16.54 47.64
N ALA A 1149 -0.89 15.54 48.23
CA ALA A 1149 -2.19 15.71 48.89
C ALA A 1149 -2.11 16.59 50.15
N ALA A 1150 -0.95 16.63 50.82
CA ALA A 1150 -0.69 17.50 51.97
C ALA A 1150 -0.36 18.98 51.58
N GLY A 1151 -0.46 19.36 50.30
CA GLY A 1151 -0.22 20.74 49.84
C GLY A 1151 1.25 21.15 49.73
N GLY A 1152 2.19 20.20 49.69
CA GLY A 1152 3.62 20.49 49.54
C GLY A 1152 3.96 21.12 48.19
N LYS A 1153 4.72 22.22 48.18
CA LYS A 1153 5.31 22.79 46.96
C LYS A 1153 6.54 21.98 46.55
N GLU A 1154 6.73 21.82 45.24
CA GLU A 1154 7.93 21.18 44.67
C GLU A 1154 9.12 22.15 44.75
N VAL A 1155 10.21 21.72 45.35
CA VAL A 1155 11.40 22.55 45.62
C VAL A 1155 12.65 21.80 45.11
N PRO A 1156 13.68 22.50 44.60
CA PRO A 1156 14.98 21.87 44.34
C PRO A 1156 15.60 21.38 45.67
N LEU A 1157 15.78 20.07 45.78
CA LEU A 1157 16.34 19.43 46.97
C LEU A 1157 17.87 19.36 46.92
N LEU A 1158 18.44 19.16 45.74
CA LEU A 1158 19.89 19.09 45.55
C LEU A 1158 20.28 19.51 44.12
N THR A 1159 21.30 20.37 44.01
CA THR A 1159 21.94 20.72 42.74
C THR A 1159 23.38 20.24 42.73
N LEU A 1160 23.77 19.56 41.65
CA LEU A 1160 25.10 19.03 41.39
C LEU A 1160 25.62 19.59 40.06
N HIS A 1161 26.90 19.96 40.00
CA HIS A 1161 27.54 20.46 38.79
C HIS A 1161 28.61 19.46 38.34
N ALA A 1162 28.33 18.66 37.30
CA ALA A 1162 29.29 17.69 36.77
C ALA A 1162 30.38 18.39 35.93
N THR A 1163 31.60 17.86 36.06
CA THR A 1163 32.80 18.40 35.38
C THR A 1163 33.00 17.86 33.97
N SER A 1164 32.29 16.80 33.59
CA SER A 1164 32.39 16.18 32.26
C SER A 1164 31.06 15.56 31.82
N ASP A 1165 30.88 15.41 30.50
CA ASP A 1165 29.75 14.70 29.89
C ASP A 1165 29.64 13.25 30.39
N ALA A 1166 30.78 12.58 30.59
CA ALA A 1166 30.83 11.22 31.10
C ALA A 1166 30.27 11.13 32.53
N GLN A 1167 30.77 11.97 33.45
CA GLN A 1167 30.28 12.05 34.83
C GLN A 1167 28.80 12.44 34.87
N SER A 1168 28.39 13.34 33.98
CA SER A 1168 27.00 13.79 33.86
C SER A 1168 26.09 12.66 33.38
N SER A 1169 26.48 11.90 32.35
CA SER A 1169 25.74 10.73 31.87
C SER A 1169 25.66 9.60 32.91
N GLU A 1170 26.74 9.40 33.69
CA GLU A 1170 26.77 8.41 34.76
C GLU A 1170 25.78 8.72 35.88
N TRP A 1171 25.75 9.98 36.30
CA TRP A 1171 24.95 10.42 37.44
C TRP A 1171 23.51 10.72 37.06
N PHE A 1172 23.29 11.43 35.96
CA PHE A 1172 21.94 11.78 35.50
C PHE A 1172 21.18 10.53 35.07
N ASP A 1173 21.69 9.75 34.10
CA ASP A 1173 20.99 8.52 33.70
C ASP A 1173 21.02 7.47 34.80
N GLY A 1174 22.04 7.45 35.66
CA GLY A 1174 22.07 6.57 36.83
C GLY A 1174 20.92 6.84 37.80
N LEU A 1175 20.64 8.12 38.09
CA LEU A 1175 19.52 8.52 38.94
C LEU A 1175 18.17 8.22 38.25
N LEU A 1176 18.04 8.51 36.96
CA LEU A 1176 16.83 8.17 36.19
C LEU A 1176 16.57 6.66 36.18
N LEU A 1177 17.58 5.85 35.88
CA LEU A 1177 17.48 4.39 35.84
C LEU A 1177 17.19 3.78 37.22
N LEU A 1178 17.69 4.40 38.29
CA LEU A 1178 17.38 4.00 39.68
C LEU A 1178 15.94 4.33 40.09
N LEU A 1179 15.36 5.38 39.48
CA LEU A 1179 13.96 5.79 39.60
C LEU A 1179 13.04 5.07 38.60
N ASN A 1180 13.54 4.03 37.89
CA ASN A 1180 12.84 3.31 36.83
C ASN A 1180 12.38 4.20 35.64
N GLN A 1181 13.06 5.31 35.40
CA GLN A 1181 12.85 6.18 34.24
C GLN A 1181 13.81 5.77 33.12
N THR A 1182 13.42 6.02 31.86
CA THR A 1182 14.25 5.70 30.69
C THR A 1182 15.50 6.60 30.67
N PRO A 1183 16.70 6.05 30.36
CA PRO A 1183 17.91 6.86 30.23
C PRO A 1183 17.76 7.82 29.05
N VAL A 1184 18.25 9.04 29.18
CA VAL A 1184 17.98 10.13 28.24
C VAL A 1184 19.25 10.60 27.52
N THR A 1185 20.44 10.39 28.08
CA THR A 1185 21.67 10.86 27.40
C THR A 1185 22.05 10.00 26.20
N GLN A 1186 22.59 10.65 25.17
CA GLN A 1186 23.04 10.01 23.93
C GLN A 1186 24.17 8.98 24.18
N GLY A 1187 25.02 9.21 25.19
CA GLY A 1187 26.09 8.29 25.56
C GLY A 1187 25.56 6.93 26.03
N THR A 1188 24.54 6.93 26.89
CA THR A 1188 23.94 5.68 27.39
C THR A 1188 23.14 4.96 26.31
N ASP A 1189 22.36 5.66 25.47
CA ASP A 1189 21.59 5.01 24.38
C ASP A 1189 22.53 4.40 23.32
N LYS A 1190 23.65 5.05 22.99
CA LYS A 1190 24.70 4.49 22.13
C LYS A 1190 25.28 3.20 22.71
N MET A 1191 25.57 3.16 24.01
CA MET A 1191 26.06 1.95 24.68
C MET A 1191 25.02 0.83 24.69
N VAL A 1192 23.75 1.13 24.96
CA VAL A 1192 22.65 0.15 24.91
C VAL A 1192 22.51 -0.43 23.50
N GLN A 1193 22.52 0.43 22.48
CA GLN A 1193 22.43 0.01 21.09
C GLN A 1193 23.63 -0.83 20.67
N PHE A 1194 24.84 -0.43 21.05
CA PHE A 1194 26.06 -1.19 20.79
C PHE A 1194 25.99 -2.60 21.39
N ILE A 1195 25.61 -2.73 22.66
CA ILE A 1195 25.48 -4.03 23.34
C ILE A 1195 24.41 -4.89 22.67
N ALA A 1196 23.27 -4.30 22.29
CA ALA A 1196 22.18 -5.02 21.62
C ALA A 1196 22.58 -5.49 20.21
N ASP A 1197 23.25 -4.65 19.41
CA ASP A 1197 23.68 -4.99 18.06
C ASP A 1197 24.78 -6.07 18.05
N TYR A 1198 25.73 -6.01 18.99
CA TYR A 1198 26.71 -7.07 19.18
C TYR A 1198 26.06 -8.36 19.68
N GLY A 1199 25.10 -8.26 20.61
CA GLY A 1199 24.31 -9.40 21.06
C GLY A 1199 23.57 -10.08 19.91
N LEU A 1200 23.01 -9.30 18.99
CA LEU A 1200 22.30 -9.81 17.82
C LEU A 1200 23.27 -10.51 16.86
N LYS A 1201 24.41 -9.90 16.55
CA LYS A 1201 25.45 -10.52 15.71
C LYS A 1201 25.97 -11.82 16.32
N MET A 1202 26.20 -11.87 17.63
CA MET A 1202 26.62 -13.09 18.32
C MET A 1202 25.54 -14.18 18.31
N ARG A 1203 24.26 -13.82 18.42
CA ARG A 1203 23.14 -14.79 18.30
C ARG A 1203 23.00 -15.28 16.86
N LEU A 1204 23.14 -14.41 15.86
CA LEU A 1204 23.10 -14.76 14.43
C LEU A 1204 24.28 -15.65 14.01
N LEU A 1205 25.46 -15.47 14.60
CA LEU A 1205 26.61 -16.35 14.39
C LEU A 1205 26.36 -17.80 14.84
N ASN A 1206 25.40 -18.01 15.76
CA ASN A 1206 25.00 -19.32 16.22
C ASN A 1206 23.84 -19.93 15.42
N VAL A 1207 23.22 -19.19 14.50
CA VAL A 1207 22.15 -19.71 13.63
C VAL A 1207 22.80 -20.45 12.46
N ARG A 1208 22.62 -21.78 12.42
CA ARG A 1208 23.04 -22.57 11.27
C ARG A 1208 22.12 -22.26 10.09
N PHE A 1209 22.70 -22.00 8.91
CA PHE A 1209 21.94 -21.69 7.69
C PHE A 1209 20.92 -22.78 7.32
N GLU A 1210 21.16 -24.04 7.72
CA GLU A 1210 20.23 -25.17 7.57
C GLU A 1210 18.99 -25.10 8.48
N GLU A 1211 19.08 -24.52 9.67
CA GLU A 1211 17.95 -24.41 10.62
C GLU A 1211 16.93 -23.34 10.18
N ALA A 1212 17.40 -22.29 9.51
CA ALA A 1212 16.55 -21.25 8.94
C ALA A 1212 15.68 -21.78 7.77
N LEU A 1213 16.19 -22.73 6.98
CA LEU A 1213 15.43 -23.40 5.93
C LEU A 1213 14.43 -24.43 6.48
N GLY A 1214 14.74 -25.08 7.61
CA GLY A 1214 13.84 -26.01 8.29
C GLY A 1214 12.56 -25.36 8.82
N LEU A 1215 12.60 -24.06 9.13
CA LEU A 1215 11.44 -23.29 9.60
C LEU A 1215 10.46 -22.89 8.49
N ILE A 1216 10.90 -22.89 7.22
CA ILE A 1216 10.06 -22.58 6.05
C ILE A 1216 9.21 -23.82 5.64
N GLY A 1217 9.55 -25.02 6.14
CA GLY A 1217 8.93 -26.29 5.72
C GLY A 1217 8.00 -26.99 6.73
N GLY A 1218 7.60 -26.36 7.84
CA GLY A 1218 6.95 -27.09 8.96
C GLY A 1218 5.66 -26.48 9.49
N GLY A 1219 4.52 -26.81 8.91
CA GLY A 1219 3.20 -26.40 9.42
C GLY A 1219 2.02 -27.21 8.88
N GLY A 1220 1.93 -28.50 9.22
CA GLY A 1220 0.73 -29.32 8.98
C GLY A 1220 0.95 -30.82 9.04
N GLY A 1221 0.93 -31.40 10.25
CA GLY A 1221 0.92 -32.85 10.44
C GLY A 1221 -0.48 -33.45 10.22
N GLY A 1222 -0.56 -34.54 9.44
CA GLY A 1222 -1.79 -35.31 9.25
C GLY A 1222 -1.74 -36.45 8.24
N GLY A 1223 -0.83 -37.42 8.41
CA GLY A 1223 -1.00 -38.85 8.07
C GLY A 1223 -1.20 -39.29 6.61
N GLY A 1224 -0.17 -39.93 6.03
CA GLY A 1224 -0.31 -40.82 4.86
C GLY A 1224 1.00 -41.03 4.11
N ALA A 1225 1.70 -42.13 4.40
CA ALA A 1225 2.90 -42.56 3.70
C ALA A 1225 2.60 -42.97 2.23
N ASP A 1226 3.38 -42.52 1.25
CA ASP A 1226 4.50 -43.27 0.64
C ASP A 1226 4.80 -42.80 -0.81
N ARG A 1227 6.11 -42.69 -1.15
CA ARG A 1227 6.76 -42.49 -2.50
C ARG A 1227 6.69 -41.05 -3.09
N SER A 1228 7.75 -40.36 -3.53
CA SER A 1228 9.13 -40.69 -3.94
C SER A 1228 10.00 -39.40 -4.01
N GLY A 1229 11.27 -39.45 -3.56
CA GLY A 1229 12.26 -38.34 -3.65
C GLY A 1229 12.67 -37.99 -5.09
N ARG A 1230 13.25 -36.83 -5.41
CA ARG A 1230 14.43 -36.15 -4.87
C ARG A 1230 14.43 -34.68 -5.34
N TYR A 1231 14.55 -33.71 -4.44
CA TYR A 1231 15.28 -32.45 -4.67
C TYR A 1231 15.90 -32.03 -3.34
N GLY A 1232 16.95 -32.75 -2.95
CA GLY A 1232 17.89 -32.34 -1.89
C GLY A 1232 19.27 -32.34 -2.50
N ARG A 1233 19.58 -31.35 -3.33
CA ARG A 1233 20.97 -31.11 -3.76
C ARG A 1233 21.57 -30.18 -2.71
N LYS A 1234 22.47 -30.70 -1.88
CA LYS A 1234 23.35 -29.90 -1.03
C LYS A 1234 23.99 -28.82 -1.91
N VAL A 1235 23.86 -27.57 -1.49
CA VAL A 1235 24.67 -26.49 -2.03
C VAL A 1235 26.05 -26.69 -1.43
N ASP A 1236 26.99 -27.23 -2.20
CA ASP A 1236 28.39 -27.26 -1.79
C ASP A 1236 28.89 -25.80 -1.74
N MET A 1237 29.31 -25.35 -0.56
CA MET A 1237 30.00 -24.07 -0.40
C MET A 1237 31.35 -24.13 -1.12
N PRO A 1238 31.83 -23.02 -1.73
CA PRO A 1238 33.19 -22.94 -2.24
C PRO A 1238 34.19 -23.12 -1.10
N ASP A 1239 35.26 -23.88 -1.34
CA ASP A 1239 36.35 -24.06 -0.39
C ASP A 1239 37.06 -22.73 -0.08
N ARG A 1240 37.52 -22.64 1.17
CA ARG A 1240 38.05 -21.44 1.81
C ARG A 1240 39.53 -21.19 1.47
N GLU A 1241 39.93 -21.42 0.22
CA GLU A 1241 41.28 -21.13 -0.24
C GLU A 1241 41.33 -19.73 -0.88
N GLY A 1242 42.03 -18.79 -0.22
CA GLY A 1242 42.29 -17.45 -0.75
C GLY A 1242 41.81 -16.26 0.10
N VAL A 1243 41.35 -16.48 1.34
CA VAL A 1243 41.06 -15.40 2.30
C VAL A 1243 42.09 -15.41 3.44
N ASP A 1244 43.35 -15.48 3.08
CA ASP A 1244 44.48 -15.08 3.91
C ASP A 1244 45.24 -14.03 3.10
N ASP A 1245 44.91 -12.76 3.32
CA ASP A 1245 45.86 -11.66 3.50
C ASP A 1245 45.17 -10.28 3.37
N GLU A 1246 45.33 -9.51 4.44
CA GLU A 1246 45.20 -8.05 4.53
C GLU A 1246 43.90 -7.37 4.07
N PHE A 1247 42.88 -7.32 4.95
CA PHE A 1247 41.94 -6.19 4.92
C PHE A 1247 41.23 -5.95 6.26
N TYR A 1248 41.96 -5.70 7.36
CA TYR A 1248 41.37 -5.10 8.56
C TYR A 1248 42.45 -4.49 9.45
N TYR A 1249 42.59 -3.15 9.43
CA TYR A 1249 42.86 -2.24 10.56
C TYR A 1249 43.13 -0.84 9.98
N ASP A 1250 42.12 0.04 10.01
CA ASP A 1250 42.38 1.48 10.11
C ASP A 1250 41.31 2.10 11.02
N VAL A 1251 41.52 1.90 12.32
CA VAL A 1251 40.85 2.68 13.37
C VAL A 1251 41.75 3.87 13.62
N GLY A 1252 41.49 4.94 12.86
CA GLY A 1252 42.09 6.24 13.08
C GLY A 1252 41.75 6.76 14.47
N VAL A 1253 42.78 6.80 15.32
CA VAL A 1253 42.89 7.73 16.43
C VAL A 1253 42.95 9.15 15.84
N VAL A 1254 42.00 10.01 16.20
CA VAL A 1254 42.13 11.41 16.66
C VAL A 1254 40.77 11.84 17.21
#